data_AF-A0A812XX48-F1
#
_entry.id   AF-A0A812XX48-F1
#
_cell.length_a   1.000
_cell.length_b   1.000
_cell.length_c   1.000
_cell.angle_alpha   90.00
_cell.angle_beta   90.00
_cell.angle_gamma   90.00
#
_symmetry.space_group_name_H-M   'P 1'
#
loop_
_entity.id
_entity.type
_entity.pdbx_description
1 polymer ?
#
loop_
_entity_poly.entity_id
_entity_poly.type
_entity_poly.pdbx_seq_one_letter_code
_entity_poly.pdbx_strand_id
1 'polypeptide(L)'
;MPADLTMDNELTTLESVVIRFCGDSGDGMQLTGGQFTDTSALFGNDFATFPDFPAEIRAPKGTTFGVSGFQIQFSSQDIYTPGDRVNAMVAMNPAGFKVNIDDVEPGGIVIVNEDEFTKGNLSKCGYLDGYNPLEDPEIEHRYALIKVPMSRLTKESLAESGMGAKDINRCRNMFALGIVYWLYERPIDNTKDYLTKKFSGKKNLPEIAKINIQALEAGYYFGETAEIFPSRYRVPPAKQEPGIYRQISGNEATVLGLVTASQKASKPIVYASYPITPASNIIHGLSHLKRFGIKTIQSEDEIAAVCTAIGASFAGDIGVTGTSGPGLALKGEAIGLALMLEIPLVVVDVQRAGPATGMPTKTEQADLLQAMYGRHCESPVIVVAPRSPADCFNMAIEAVRLSTKYMCPVIYLSDGYIANGAEPWKVPDVNSIPEIKVLHPSKDQYEDSEFFPYERDPETLARAWAIPGTEGLEHRVGSLEKEDKTGNVSYGPDNHDKMVRLRAEKVKRAANSIPLLEVNGEEQGDTLVLGWGGTYGTITTAVQLIRARGHQVSSAHLQYLNPMPSNTEQVLRSFKKIVIPEINLGQLSMLIRSQFLIETHGINIVKGQPFKVDTLVERIMELPIYTAKDFTTDQDVRWCPGCGDYAALAAVRKVLPKIGRKKEDFVFVSGIGCAARFPYYVETYGMHSIHGRALAVATGVKCANPNLEVCVVSGDGDLLSIGGNHTIHTMRRNVDITIILLNNKIYGLTKGQYSPTSETGKITPTSPAGSIDFPVNPIALAVAAGCTFIARSLDVDMQNLDNIIQRGMAHRGTAFIEVYQDCNIFNHKAWFYASQKDTNPENTVMLEHGKPLIYGTDRDKGIRFNNGRPEKVTIGQDGISENDLIIHDETDPILASMYSKMAYPEFPEPMGILYADPSKPTYNQLLHDQIEHAQADGRGMDLQSLITGNKSWTVE
;
A
#
# COMPACT_ATOMS: atom_id res chain seq x y z
N MET A 1 -31.84 -62.61 -12.62
CA MET A 1 -31.12 -61.83 -13.65
C MET A 1 -30.85 -60.47 -13.04
N PRO A 2 -29.61 -60.13 -12.67
CA PRO A 2 -29.27 -58.77 -12.28
C PRO A 2 -29.09 -57.93 -13.55
N ALA A 3 -29.64 -56.72 -13.53
CA ALA A 3 -29.38 -55.70 -14.52
C ALA A 3 -27.98 -55.12 -14.28
N ASP A 4 -27.19 -55.02 -15.34
CA ASP A 4 -25.92 -54.31 -15.38
C ASP A 4 -26.06 -52.90 -14.80
N LEU A 5 -25.34 -52.64 -13.72
CA LEU A 5 -24.99 -51.29 -13.25
C LEU A 5 -23.58 -51.00 -13.77
N THR A 6 -23.48 -50.56 -15.02
CA THR A 6 -22.32 -49.78 -15.46
C THR A 6 -22.50 -48.37 -14.89
N MET A 7 -21.83 -48.07 -13.77
CA MET A 7 -21.64 -46.69 -13.34
C MET A 7 -20.65 -46.03 -14.30
N ASP A 8 -21.17 -45.32 -15.31
CA ASP A 8 -20.36 -44.37 -16.07
C ASP A 8 -19.91 -43.27 -15.09
N ASN A 9 -18.60 -43.10 -14.92
CA ASN A 9 -18.02 -42.02 -14.12
C ASN A 9 -18.58 -40.67 -14.60
N GLU A 10 -19.46 -40.02 -13.82
CA GLU A 10 -20.07 -38.75 -14.19
C GLU A 10 -18.98 -37.68 -14.41
N LEU A 11 -18.95 -37.12 -15.62
CA LEU A 11 -18.02 -36.07 -16.01
C LEU A 11 -18.55 -34.72 -15.56
N THR A 12 -17.90 -34.09 -14.58
CA THR A 12 -18.26 -32.77 -14.06
C THR A 12 -17.42 -31.68 -14.72
N THR A 13 -18.05 -30.63 -15.22
CA THR A 13 -17.33 -29.47 -15.80
C THR A 13 -17.11 -28.42 -14.72
N LEU A 14 -15.87 -27.94 -14.56
CA LEU A 14 -15.47 -26.90 -13.62
C LEU A 14 -14.86 -25.70 -14.35
N GLU A 15 -15.01 -24.50 -13.78
CA GLU A 15 -14.43 -23.27 -14.34
C GLU A 15 -12.95 -23.11 -14.00
N SER A 16 -12.55 -23.44 -12.78
CA SER A 16 -11.16 -23.38 -12.33
C SER A 16 -10.90 -24.46 -11.30
N VAL A 17 -9.65 -24.91 -11.23
CA VAL A 17 -9.19 -25.91 -10.25
C VAL A 17 -7.80 -25.55 -9.76
N VAL A 18 -7.60 -25.67 -8.44
CA VAL A 18 -6.32 -25.54 -7.74
C VAL A 18 -5.85 -26.92 -7.30
N ILE A 19 -4.69 -27.33 -7.79
CA ILE A 19 -4.03 -28.59 -7.42
C ILE A 19 -2.74 -28.29 -6.68
N ARG A 20 -2.48 -29.03 -5.60
CA ARG A 20 -1.20 -29.00 -4.90
C ARG A 20 -0.55 -30.38 -4.84
N PHE A 21 0.67 -30.48 -5.34
CA PHE A 21 1.55 -31.64 -5.16
C PHE A 21 2.49 -31.38 -3.98
N CYS A 22 2.49 -32.24 -2.97
CA CYS A 22 3.34 -32.09 -1.80
C CYS A 22 4.07 -33.39 -1.43
N GLY A 23 5.35 -33.24 -1.04
CA GLY A 23 6.23 -34.35 -0.69
C GLY A 23 7.57 -33.83 -0.16
N ASP A 24 8.55 -34.70 0.03
CA ASP A 24 9.88 -34.27 0.47
C ASP A 24 10.65 -33.59 -0.66
N SER A 25 11.56 -32.68 -0.30
CA SER A 25 12.58 -32.20 -1.23
C SER A 25 13.32 -33.38 -1.88
N GLY A 26 13.31 -33.42 -3.21
CA GLY A 26 13.88 -34.51 -4.00
C GLY A 26 12.91 -35.61 -4.44
N ASP A 27 11.64 -35.59 -3.99
CA ASP A 27 10.60 -36.50 -4.49
C ASP A 27 10.01 -36.06 -5.84
N GLY A 28 10.46 -34.92 -6.38
CA GLY A 28 10.14 -34.49 -7.74
C GLY A 28 8.81 -33.74 -7.90
N MET A 29 8.25 -33.16 -6.82
CA MET A 29 6.98 -32.42 -6.86
C MET A 29 7.02 -31.23 -7.83
N GLN A 30 8.14 -30.52 -7.90
CA GLN A 30 8.36 -29.43 -8.86
C GLN A 30 8.28 -29.91 -10.31
N LEU A 31 8.86 -31.09 -10.61
CA LEU A 31 8.80 -31.69 -11.95
C LEU A 31 7.38 -32.14 -12.28
N THR A 32 6.72 -32.82 -11.34
CA THR A 32 5.33 -33.29 -11.50
C THR A 32 4.38 -32.12 -11.76
N GLY A 33 4.44 -31.08 -10.93
CA GLY A 33 3.62 -29.88 -11.11
C GLY A 33 3.95 -29.11 -12.39
N GLY A 34 5.24 -29.01 -12.74
CA GLY A 34 5.67 -28.40 -14.00
C GLY A 34 5.12 -29.13 -15.23
N GLN A 35 5.19 -30.46 -15.27
CA GLN A 35 4.61 -31.24 -16.38
C GLN A 35 3.08 -31.13 -16.43
N PHE A 36 2.41 -31.03 -15.28
CA PHE A 36 0.98 -30.76 -15.27
C PHE A 36 0.64 -29.38 -15.84
N THR A 37 1.48 -28.38 -15.53
CA THR A 37 1.38 -27.01 -16.06
C THR A 37 1.55 -27.00 -17.57
N ASP A 38 2.63 -27.59 -18.08
CA ASP A 38 2.92 -27.68 -19.52
C ASP A 38 1.75 -28.30 -20.30
N THR A 39 1.21 -29.42 -19.80
CA THR A 39 0.10 -30.11 -20.44
C THR A 39 -1.20 -29.30 -20.39
N SER A 40 -1.48 -28.60 -19.28
CA SER A 40 -2.66 -27.73 -19.17
C SER A 40 -2.55 -26.50 -20.07
N ALA A 41 -1.36 -25.93 -20.22
CA ALA A 41 -1.08 -24.84 -21.14
C ALA A 41 -1.33 -25.26 -22.61
N LEU A 42 -0.84 -26.45 -23.00
CA LEU A 42 -1.06 -27.00 -24.35
C LEU A 42 -2.52 -27.35 -24.64
N PHE A 43 -3.30 -27.67 -23.59
CA PHE A 43 -4.74 -27.85 -23.70
C PHE A 43 -5.49 -26.51 -23.89
N GLY A 44 -4.81 -25.37 -23.72
CA GLY A 44 -5.35 -24.03 -23.89
C GLY A 44 -5.94 -23.42 -22.62
N ASN A 45 -5.58 -23.92 -21.44
CA ASN A 45 -6.00 -23.31 -20.17
C ASN A 45 -5.13 -22.09 -19.83
N ASP A 46 -5.76 -21.11 -19.18
CA ASP A 46 -5.01 -20.13 -18.41
C ASP A 46 -4.52 -20.76 -17.10
N PHE A 47 -3.38 -20.32 -16.57
CA PHE A 47 -2.80 -20.90 -15.36
C PHE A 47 -1.93 -19.92 -14.56
N ALA A 48 -1.80 -20.19 -13.27
CA ALA A 48 -0.84 -19.53 -12.39
C ALA A 48 -0.23 -20.55 -11.42
N THR A 49 1.07 -20.46 -11.20
CA THR A 49 1.82 -21.45 -10.41
C THR A 49 2.54 -20.83 -9.22
N PHE A 50 2.64 -21.62 -8.14
CA PHE A 50 3.39 -21.27 -6.95
C PHE A 50 4.29 -22.43 -6.52
N PRO A 51 5.57 -22.38 -6.89
CA PRO A 51 6.60 -23.27 -6.37
C PRO A 51 6.95 -22.93 -4.91
N ASP A 52 6.70 -23.85 -3.98
CA ASP A 52 7.11 -23.70 -2.58
C ASP A 52 8.29 -24.61 -2.22
N PHE A 53 9.40 -23.97 -1.86
CA PHE A 53 10.65 -24.64 -1.52
C PHE A 53 10.91 -24.60 -0.01
N PRO A 54 11.31 -25.74 0.59
CA PRO A 54 11.78 -25.72 1.98
C PRO A 54 13.07 -24.90 2.08
N ALA A 55 13.31 -24.34 3.27
CA ALA A 55 14.55 -23.61 3.54
C ALA A 55 15.80 -24.50 3.44
N GLU A 56 15.64 -25.79 3.76
CA GLU A 56 16.72 -26.78 3.75
C GLU A 56 16.87 -27.46 2.38
N ILE A 57 18.09 -27.52 1.86
CA ILE A 57 18.39 -28.21 0.59
C ILE A 57 18.06 -29.71 0.70
N ARG A 58 18.36 -30.33 1.85
CA ARG A 58 18.03 -31.73 2.17
C ARG A 58 17.74 -31.89 3.66
N ALA A 59 16.53 -31.54 4.07
CA ALA A 59 16.04 -31.95 5.39
C ALA A 59 15.97 -33.49 5.51
N PRO A 60 16.00 -34.05 6.73
CA PRO A 60 15.74 -35.47 6.92
C PRO A 60 14.39 -35.86 6.31
N LYS A 61 14.37 -36.93 5.50
CA LYS A 61 13.16 -37.41 4.83
C LYS A 61 12.04 -37.70 5.82
N GLY A 62 10.82 -37.28 5.48
CA GLY A 62 9.63 -37.41 6.32
C GLY A 62 9.56 -36.44 7.50
N THR A 63 10.21 -35.26 7.42
CA THR A 63 10.07 -34.18 8.41
C THR A 63 9.34 -32.99 7.80
N THR A 64 8.64 -32.21 8.62
CA THR A 64 7.81 -31.07 8.17
C THR A 64 8.62 -29.93 7.55
N PHE A 65 9.87 -29.72 7.99
CA PHE A 65 10.75 -28.68 7.45
C PHE A 65 11.32 -29.03 6.05
N GLY A 66 11.19 -30.29 5.62
CA GLY A 66 11.64 -30.79 4.32
C GLY A 66 10.59 -30.78 3.23
N VAL A 67 9.37 -30.34 3.55
CA VAL A 67 8.24 -30.39 2.63
C VAL A 67 8.45 -29.39 1.49
N SER A 68 8.32 -29.88 0.26
CA SER A 68 8.24 -29.08 -0.95
C SER A 68 6.85 -29.22 -1.55
N GLY A 69 6.29 -28.08 -1.95
CA GLY A 69 4.99 -27.98 -2.60
C GLY A 69 5.10 -27.41 -4.00
N PHE A 70 4.22 -27.85 -4.89
CA PHE A 70 3.95 -27.15 -6.15
C PHE A 70 2.45 -26.98 -6.28
N GLN A 71 2.00 -25.73 -6.31
CA GLN A 71 0.61 -25.41 -6.53
C GLN A 71 0.40 -24.85 -7.94
N ILE A 72 -0.70 -25.25 -8.56
CA ILE A 72 -1.17 -24.73 -9.83
C ILE A 72 -2.66 -24.45 -9.74
N GLN A 73 -3.08 -23.26 -10.15
CA GLN A 73 -4.46 -23.02 -10.57
C GLN A 73 -4.51 -23.03 -12.09
N PHE A 74 -5.51 -23.68 -12.67
CA PHE A 74 -5.79 -23.62 -14.10
C PHE A 74 -7.29 -23.41 -14.32
N SER A 75 -7.63 -22.66 -15.36
CA SER A 75 -9.00 -22.20 -15.59
C SER A 75 -9.38 -22.09 -17.06
N SER A 76 -10.69 -22.03 -17.31
CA SER A 76 -11.32 -21.61 -18.56
C SER A 76 -11.54 -20.09 -18.65
N GLN A 77 -11.13 -19.32 -17.63
CA GLN A 77 -11.14 -17.86 -17.59
C GLN A 77 -9.75 -17.34 -17.23
N ASP A 78 -9.55 -16.03 -17.37
CA ASP A 78 -8.32 -15.37 -16.96
C ASP A 78 -8.18 -15.39 -15.43
N ILE A 79 -7.03 -15.86 -14.94
CA ILE A 79 -6.67 -15.92 -13.53
C ILE A 79 -5.34 -15.22 -13.26
N TYR A 80 -5.19 -14.67 -12.06
CA TYR A 80 -4.02 -13.86 -11.71
C TYR A 80 -3.30 -14.36 -10.44
N THR A 81 -3.83 -15.41 -9.81
CA THR A 81 -3.28 -15.99 -8.59
C THR A 81 -3.25 -17.51 -8.73
N PRO A 82 -2.38 -18.22 -7.98
CA PRO A 82 -2.33 -19.68 -7.95
C PRO A 82 -3.47 -20.30 -7.13
N GLY A 83 -4.42 -19.49 -6.64
CA GLY A 83 -5.58 -19.91 -5.83
C GLY A 83 -5.32 -19.96 -4.32
N ASP A 84 -6.35 -19.62 -3.54
CA ASP A 84 -6.28 -19.59 -2.07
C ASP A 84 -6.50 -20.94 -1.41
N ARG A 85 -7.48 -21.68 -1.92
CA ARG A 85 -7.91 -22.99 -1.43
C ARG A 85 -7.59 -24.05 -2.45
N VAL A 86 -7.10 -25.20 -1.98
CA VAL A 86 -6.73 -26.33 -2.81
C VAL A 86 -7.97 -27.20 -3.02
N ASN A 87 -8.39 -27.40 -4.28
CA ASN A 87 -9.50 -28.30 -4.63
C ASN A 87 -9.03 -29.77 -4.59
N ALA A 88 -7.79 -30.03 -5.03
CA ALA A 88 -7.18 -31.35 -4.96
C ALA A 88 -5.73 -31.32 -4.48
N MET A 89 -5.42 -32.12 -3.45
CA MET A 89 -4.08 -32.29 -2.93
C MET A 89 -3.56 -33.70 -3.19
N VAL A 90 -2.30 -33.80 -3.62
CA VAL A 90 -1.57 -35.07 -3.71
C VAL A 90 -0.44 -35.07 -2.69
N ALA A 91 -0.58 -35.89 -1.65
CA ALA A 91 0.41 -36.01 -0.59
C ALA A 91 1.21 -37.31 -0.72
N MET A 92 2.50 -37.18 -1.02
CA MET A 92 3.40 -38.33 -1.19
C MET A 92 3.81 -38.98 0.14
N ASN A 93 3.64 -38.28 1.27
CA ASN A 93 4.02 -38.73 2.60
C ASN A 93 3.24 -37.97 3.70
N PRO A 94 3.34 -38.39 4.98
CA PRO A 94 2.62 -37.74 6.08
C PRO A 94 3.08 -36.30 6.39
N ALA A 95 4.33 -35.93 6.09
CA ALA A 95 4.82 -34.58 6.31
C ALA A 95 4.14 -33.59 5.33
N GLY A 96 4.09 -33.95 4.05
CA GLY A 96 3.40 -33.20 3.01
C GLY A 96 1.91 -33.03 3.32
N PHE A 97 1.27 -34.09 3.82
CA PHE A 97 -0.11 -34.05 4.31
C PHE A 97 -0.27 -33.05 5.47
N LYS A 98 0.52 -33.20 6.55
CA LYS A 98 0.41 -32.38 7.77
C LYS A 98 0.57 -30.88 7.49
N VAL A 99 1.51 -30.50 6.62
CA VAL A 99 1.82 -29.09 6.35
C VAL A 99 0.76 -28.41 5.48
N ASN A 100 0.01 -29.16 4.66
CA ASN A 100 -0.82 -28.57 3.60
C ASN A 100 -2.33 -28.86 3.73
N ILE A 101 -2.74 -29.81 4.58
CA ILE A 101 -4.14 -30.24 4.65
C ILE A 101 -5.12 -29.10 4.97
N ASP A 102 -4.72 -28.13 5.79
CA ASP A 102 -5.59 -27.01 6.18
C ASP A 102 -5.87 -26.01 5.04
N ASP A 103 -5.08 -26.05 3.97
CA ASP A 103 -5.32 -25.25 2.76
C ASP A 103 -6.32 -25.92 1.81
N VAL A 104 -6.64 -27.20 2.00
CA VAL A 104 -7.65 -27.92 1.21
C VAL A 104 -9.05 -27.45 1.62
N GLU A 105 -9.92 -27.22 0.65
CA GLU A 105 -11.31 -26.85 0.92
C GLU A 105 -12.11 -28.02 1.52
N PRO A 106 -13.15 -27.76 2.33
CA PRO A 106 -14.08 -28.80 2.74
C PRO A 106 -14.70 -29.50 1.51
N GLY A 107 -14.71 -30.82 1.51
CA GLY A 107 -15.12 -31.64 0.36
C GLY A 107 -14.06 -31.80 -0.74
N GLY A 108 -12.91 -31.13 -0.62
CA GLY A 108 -11.79 -31.25 -1.56
C GLY A 108 -11.19 -32.65 -1.59
N ILE A 109 -10.56 -33.00 -2.71
CA ILE A 109 -9.98 -34.33 -2.96
C ILE A 109 -8.59 -34.40 -2.35
N VAL A 110 -8.33 -35.43 -1.56
CA VAL A 110 -7.01 -35.64 -0.94
C VAL A 110 -6.49 -37.03 -1.30
N ILE A 111 -5.58 -37.08 -2.28
CA ILE A 111 -4.95 -38.31 -2.74
C ILE A 111 -3.67 -38.55 -1.93
N VAL A 112 -3.61 -39.64 -1.18
CA VAL A 112 -2.48 -39.95 -0.30
C VAL A 112 -1.79 -41.24 -0.71
N ASN A 113 -0.47 -41.25 -0.63
CA ASN A 113 0.33 -42.47 -0.72
C ASN A 113 0.27 -43.24 0.60
N GLU A 114 -0.71 -44.13 0.76
CA GLU A 114 -0.98 -44.82 2.04
C GLU A 114 0.22 -45.64 2.53
N ASP A 115 1.06 -46.15 1.61
CA ASP A 115 2.26 -46.94 1.93
C ASP A 115 3.27 -46.16 2.79
N GLU A 116 3.23 -44.82 2.77
CA GLU A 116 4.14 -43.97 3.53
C GLU A 116 3.61 -43.58 4.92
N PHE A 117 2.34 -43.86 5.25
CA PHE A 117 1.73 -43.58 6.56
C PHE A 117 2.06 -44.67 7.59
N THR A 118 3.34 -45.02 7.68
CA THR A 118 3.85 -45.97 8.67
C THR A 118 4.07 -45.31 10.02
N LYS A 119 4.02 -46.08 11.12
CA LYS A 119 4.31 -45.60 12.48
C LYS A 119 5.61 -44.80 12.58
N GLY A 120 6.67 -45.24 11.88
CA GLY A 120 7.96 -44.56 11.87
C GLY A 120 7.94 -43.19 11.18
N ASN A 121 7.21 -43.06 10.06
CA ASN A 121 7.10 -41.78 9.35
C ASN A 121 6.17 -40.80 10.07
N LEU A 122 5.08 -41.28 10.67
CA LEU A 122 4.17 -40.47 11.47
C LEU A 122 4.89 -39.84 12.68
N SER A 123 5.71 -40.62 13.38
CA SER A 123 6.52 -40.14 14.50
C SER A 123 7.51 -39.03 14.08
N LYS A 124 8.18 -39.17 12.93
CA LYS A 124 9.09 -38.13 12.41
C LYS A 124 8.41 -36.79 12.10
N CYS A 125 7.11 -36.83 11.78
CA CYS A 125 6.30 -35.65 11.51
C CYS A 125 5.71 -35.02 12.79
N GLY A 126 5.97 -35.61 13.97
CA GLY A 126 5.42 -35.19 15.25
C GLY A 126 3.91 -35.44 15.37
N TYR A 127 3.39 -36.51 14.78
CA TYR A 127 2.07 -37.03 15.15
C TYR A 127 2.13 -37.76 16.49
N LEU A 128 1.01 -37.78 17.22
CA LEU A 128 0.91 -38.49 18.50
C LEU A 128 1.09 -40.00 18.30
N ASP A 129 1.67 -40.67 19.28
CA ASP A 129 1.86 -42.13 19.22
C ASP A 129 0.50 -42.84 19.09
N GLY A 130 0.39 -43.70 18.08
CA GLY A 130 -0.84 -44.44 17.78
C GLY A 130 -1.91 -43.65 17.01
N TYR A 131 -1.66 -42.37 16.70
CA TYR A 131 -2.56 -41.56 15.87
C TYR A 131 -2.17 -41.65 14.39
N ASN A 132 -3.13 -42.01 13.55
CA ASN A 132 -3.02 -41.99 12.09
C ASN A 132 -4.06 -41.01 11.52
N PRO A 133 -3.67 -39.91 10.87
CA PRO A 133 -4.62 -38.95 10.31
C PRO A 133 -5.52 -39.56 9.22
N LEU A 134 -5.14 -40.68 8.60
CA LEU A 134 -5.96 -41.35 7.60
C LEU A 134 -7.12 -42.14 8.22
N GLU A 135 -7.13 -42.33 9.54
CA GLU A 135 -8.16 -43.04 10.30
C GLU A 135 -8.98 -42.08 11.17
N ASP A 136 -8.74 -40.77 11.06
CA ASP A 136 -9.45 -39.75 11.82
C ASP A 136 -10.83 -39.47 11.18
N PRO A 137 -11.95 -39.74 11.89
CA PRO A 137 -13.29 -39.52 11.36
C PRO A 137 -13.57 -38.05 10.96
N GLU A 138 -12.94 -37.08 11.63
CA GLU A 138 -13.10 -35.66 11.30
C GLU A 138 -12.43 -35.34 9.96
N ILE A 139 -11.29 -35.95 9.66
CA ILE A 139 -10.59 -35.79 8.39
C ILE A 139 -11.36 -36.47 7.26
N GLU A 140 -11.84 -37.69 7.50
CA GLU A 140 -12.62 -38.45 6.52
C GLU A 140 -13.98 -37.79 6.21
N HIS A 141 -14.61 -37.14 7.19
CA HIS A 141 -15.83 -36.37 6.96
C HIS A 141 -15.55 -35.05 6.24
N ARG A 142 -14.44 -34.37 6.56
CA ARG A 142 -14.14 -33.06 6.00
C ARG A 142 -13.61 -33.10 4.57
N TYR A 143 -12.96 -34.18 4.15
CA TYR A 143 -12.29 -34.28 2.85
C TYR A 143 -12.64 -35.59 2.12
N ALA A 144 -12.64 -35.56 0.78
CA ALA A 144 -12.72 -36.77 -0.02
C ALA A 144 -11.35 -37.46 -0.04
N LEU A 145 -11.08 -38.27 0.99
CA LEU A 145 -9.79 -38.94 1.20
C LEU A 145 -9.66 -40.19 0.32
N ILE A 146 -8.71 -40.16 -0.63
CA ILE A 146 -8.42 -41.26 -1.56
C ILE A 146 -7.08 -41.89 -1.20
N LYS A 147 -7.13 -43.08 -0.60
CA LYS A 147 -5.96 -43.85 -0.16
C LYS A 147 -5.44 -44.70 -1.31
N VAL A 148 -4.25 -44.37 -1.82
CA VAL A 148 -3.63 -45.09 -2.94
C VAL A 148 -2.31 -45.71 -2.48
N PRO A 149 -2.09 -47.02 -2.68
CA PRO A 149 -0.81 -47.68 -2.42
C PRO A 149 0.19 -47.36 -3.55
N MET A 150 0.51 -46.08 -3.73
CA MET A 150 1.29 -45.58 -4.87
C MET A 150 2.68 -46.23 -4.92
N SER A 151 3.31 -46.45 -3.76
CA SER A 151 4.66 -47.02 -3.70
C SER A 151 4.67 -48.49 -4.10
N ARG A 152 3.67 -49.26 -3.68
CA ARG A 152 3.49 -50.67 -4.05
C ARG A 152 3.12 -50.82 -5.52
N LEU A 153 2.13 -50.06 -6.01
CA LEU A 153 1.70 -50.13 -7.41
C LEU A 153 2.79 -49.67 -8.40
N THR A 154 3.59 -48.66 -8.04
CA THR A 154 4.76 -48.26 -8.83
C THR A 154 5.81 -49.39 -8.89
N LYS A 155 6.00 -50.15 -7.82
CA LYS A 155 6.94 -51.29 -7.82
C LYS A 155 6.43 -52.46 -8.66
N GLU A 156 5.15 -52.78 -8.54
CA GLU A 156 4.52 -53.86 -9.29
C GLU A 156 4.53 -53.56 -10.80
N SER A 157 4.15 -52.34 -11.20
CA SER A 157 4.18 -51.90 -12.61
C SER A 157 5.58 -51.90 -13.23
N LEU A 158 6.64 -51.80 -12.42
CA LEU A 158 8.03 -51.78 -12.88
C LEU A 158 8.82 -53.05 -12.52
N ALA A 159 8.17 -54.12 -12.06
CA ALA A 159 8.84 -55.33 -11.57
C ALA A 159 9.72 -56.00 -12.65
N GLU A 160 9.29 -55.95 -13.91
CA GLU A 160 10.01 -56.52 -15.06
C GLU A 160 11.05 -55.58 -15.68
N SER A 161 11.25 -54.37 -15.14
CA SER A 161 12.17 -53.36 -15.69
C SER A 161 13.65 -53.68 -15.47
N GLY A 162 13.98 -54.61 -14.56
CA GLY A 162 15.36 -54.97 -14.19
C GLY A 162 16.09 -53.92 -13.34
N MET A 163 15.39 -52.90 -12.83
CA MET A 163 15.99 -51.80 -12.06
C MET A 163 16.05 -52.04 -10.55
N GLY A 164 17.00 -51.36 -9.89
CA GLY A 164 17.09 -51.38 -8.44
C GLY A 164 15.93 -50.64 -7.76
N ALA A 165 15.54 -51.09 -6.57
CA ALA A 165 14.42 -50.54 -5.80
C ALA A 165 14.48 -49.02 -5.58
N LYS A 166 15.69 -48.45 -5.52
CA LYS A 166 15.90 -47.00 -5.36
C LYS A 166 15.40 -46.21 -6.57
N ASP A 167 15.63 -46.69 -7.79
CA ASP A 167 15.23 -45.99 -9.01
C ASP A 167 13.74 -46.15 -9.29
N ILE A 168 13.17 -47.32 -8.99
CA ILE A 168 11.72 -47.56 -9.00
C ILE A 168 11.00 -46.59 -8.06
N ASN A 169 11.48 -46.43 -6.83
CA ASN A 169 10.88 -45.49 -5.87
C ASN A 169 10.93 -44.01 -6.32
N ARG A 170 11.84 -43.64 -7.23
CA ARG A 170 11.90 -42.28 -7.79
C ARG A 170 10.87 -42.02 -8.88
N CYS A 171 10.19 -43.05 -9.37
CA CYS A 171 9.15 -42.93 -10.40
C CYS A 171 7.74 -42.73 -9.82
N ARG A 172 7.58 -42.77 -8.48
CA ARG A 172 6.29 -42.63 -7.80
C ARG A 172 5.60 -41.30 -8.10
N ASN A 173 6.38 -40.25 -8.36
CA ASN A 173 5.87 -38.94 -8.72
C ASN A 173 5.22 -38.92 -10.12
N MET A 174 5.67 -39.78 -11.05
CA MET A 174 5.04 -39.97 -12.36
C MET A 174 3.77 -40.79 -12.25
N PHE A 175 3.75 -41.80 -11.38
CA PHE A 175 2.52 -42.54 -11.07
C PHE A 175 1.44 -41.60 -10.51
N ALA A 176 1.80 -40.76 -9.54
CA ALA A 176 0.90 -39.73 -9.01
C ALA A 176 0.43 -38.75 -10.11
N LEU A 177 1.34 -38.31 -11.00
CA LEU A 177 0.98 -37.46 -12.14
C LEU A 177 -0.05 -38.13 -13.07
N GLY A 178 0.10 -39.44 -13.33
CA GLY A 178 -0.81 -40.21 -14.16
C GLY A 178 -2.24 -40.22 -13.62
N ILE A 179 -2.39 -40.42 -12.30
CA ILE A 179 -3.70 -40.35 -11.62
C ILE A 179 -4.33 -38.97 -11.83
N VAL A 180 -3.58 -37.90 -11.60
CA VAL A 180 -4.10 -36.53 -11.72
C VAL A 180 -4.43 -36.19 -13.17
N TYR A 181 -3.67 -36.70 -14.15
CA TYR A 181 -4.02 -36.56 -15.56
C TYR A 181 -5.34 -37.24 -15.91
N TRP A 182 -5.58 -38.45 -15.40
CA TRP A 182 -6.86 -39.12 -15.58
C TRP A 182 -8.02 -38.36 -14.93
N LEU A 183 -7.80 -37.87 -13.70
CA LEU A 183 -8.79 -37.14 -12.91
C LEU A 183 -9.27 -35.85 -13.59
N TYR A 184 -8.37 -35.14 -14.27
CA TYR A 184 -8.63 -33.84 -14.93
C TYR A 184 -8.63 -33.89 -16.47
N GLU A 185 -8.81 -35.07 -17.05
CA GLU A 185 -8.85 -35.31 -18.51
C GLU A 185 -7.67 -34.71 -19.29
N ARG A 186 -6.45 -34.84 -18.77
CA ARG A 186 -5.24 -34.33 -19.42
C ARG A 186 -4.57 -35.43 -20.26
N PRO A 187 -4.13 -35.12 -21.49
CA PRO A 187 -3.44 -36.08 -22.32
C PRO A 187 -2.05 -36.38 -21.76
N ILE A 188 -1.67 -37.66 -21.73
CA ILE A 188 -0.37 -38.11 -21.22
C ILE A 188 0.76 -37.98 -22.26
N ASP A 189 0.42 -37.84 -23.54
CA ASP A 189 1.38 -37.87 -24.67
C ASP A 189 2.42 -36.76 -24.60
N ASN A 190 2.03 -35.56 -24.17
CA ASN A 190 2.94 -34.43 -24.00
C ASN A 190 4.10 -34.77 -23.05
N THR A 191 3.79 -35.42 -21.93
CA THR A 191 4.77 -35.83 -20.92
C THR A 191 5.61 -37.00 -21.42
N LYS A 192 5.04 -37.92 -22.21
CA LYS A 192 5.80 -39.00 -22.86
C LYS A 192 6.84 -38.44 -23.83
N ASP A 193 6.44 -37.47 -24.64
CA ASP A 193 7.33 -36.78 -25.59
C ASP A 193 8.44 -36.02 -24.87
N TYR A 194 8.11 -35.31 -23.79
CA TYR A 194 9.09 -34.62 -22.95
C TYR A 194 10.11 -35.61 -22.36
N LEU A 195 9.65 -36.69 -21.72
CA LEU A 195 10.52 -37.70 -21.11
C LEU A 195 11.44 -38.34 -22.16
N THR A 196 10.90 -38.68 -23.32
CA THR A 196 11.67 -39.24 -24.43
C THR A 196 12.75 -38.26 -24.91
N LYS A 197 12.40 -37.00 -25.18
CA LYS A 197 13.35 -35.96 -25.60
C LYS A 197 14.42 -35.71 -24.55
N LYS A 198 14.06 -35.57 -23.27
CA LYS A 198 14.97 -35.28 -22.15
C LYS A 198 16.10 -36.30 -22.01
N PHE A 199 15.81 -37.58 -22.26
CA PHE A 199 16.76 -38.67 -22.08
C PHE A 199 17.39 -39.20 -23.40
N SER A 200 16.91 -38.75 -24.56
CA SER A 200 17.37 -39.20 -25.89
C SER A 200 18.86 -38.99 -26.20
N GLY A 201 19.53 -38.01 -25.55
CA GLY A 201 20.91 -37.60 -25.87
C GLY A 201 22.03 -38.16 -24.97
N LYS A 202 21.75 -39.06 -24.01
CA LYS A 202 22.73 -39.51 -23.01
C LYS A 202 22.82 -41.04 -22.99
N LYS A 203 24.04 -41.60 -23.13
CA LYS A 203 24.29 -43.05 -23.04
C LYS A 203 23.67 -43.63 -21.75
N ASN A 204 22.90 -44.70 -21.88
CA ASN A 204 22.20 -45.44 -20.80
C ASN A 204 20.98 -44.76 -20.14
N LEU A 205 20.39 -43.72 -20.74
CA LEU A 205 19.17 -43.07 -20.21
C LEU A 205 17.84 -43.33 -20.97
N PRO A 206 17.78 -43.91 -22.19
CA PRO A 206 16.48 -44.23 -22.83
C PRO A 206 15.58 -45.16 -22.01
N GLU A 207 16.16 -46.15 -21.32
CA GLU A 207 15.40 -47.01 -20.39
C GLU A 207 14.81 -46.21 -19.23
N ILE A 208 15.47 -45.13 -18.77
CA ILE A 208 14.92 -44.25 -17.72
C ILE A 208 13.69 -43.47 -18.24
N ALA A 209 13.64 -43.08 -19.51
CA ALA A 209 12.42 -42.52 -20.08
C ALA A 209 11.29 -43.55 -20.09
N LYS A 210 11.58 -44.78 -20.56
CA LYS A 210 10.60 -45.86 -20.67
C LYS A 210 9.95 -46.22 -19.35
N ILE A 211 10.72 -46.33 -18.26
CA ILE A 211 10.16 -46.62 -16.93
C ILE A 211 9.30 -45.48 -16.38
N ASN A 212 9.66 -44.21 -16.64
CA ASN A 212 8.89 -43.07 -16.16
C ASN A 212 7.56 -42.98 -16.92
N ILE A 213 7.59 -43.30 -18.22
CA ILE A 213 6.40 -43.45 -19.06
C ILE A 213 5.53 -44.60 -18.56
N GLN A 214 6.11 -45.77 -18.27
CA GLN A 214 5.38 -46.93 -17.76
C GLN A 214 4.74 -46.63 -16.39
N ALA A 215 5.44 -45.93 -15.50
CA ALA A 215 4.88 -45.48 -14.22
C ALA A 215 3.74 -44.46 -14.41
N LEU A 216 3.89 -43.52 -15.35
CA LEU A 216 2.87 -42.53 -15.71
C LEU A 216 1.60 -43.22 -16.25
N GLU A 217 1.76 -44.15 -17.18
CA GLU A 217 0.68 -44.95 -17.76
C GLU A 217 0.00 -45.80 -16.69
N ALA A 218 0.77 -46.47 -15.83
CA ALA A 218 0.22 -47.26 -14.73
C ALA A 218 -0.64 -46.40 -13.79
N GLY A 219 -0.23 -45.16 -13.49
CA GLY A 219 -1.04 -44.23 -12.70
C GLY A 219 -2.32 -43.79 -13.42
N TYR A 220 -2.24 -43.53 -14.73
CA TYR A 220 -3.39 -43.14 -15.55
C TYR A 220 -4.43 -44.26 -15.66
N TYR A 221 -4.00 -45.49 -15.98
CA TYR A 221 -4.87 -46.66 -16.07
C TYR A 221 -5.38 -47.13 -14.70
N PHE A 222 -4.62 -46.89 -13.64
CA PHE A 222 -5.14 -47.07 -12.28
C PHE A 222 -6.34 -46.16 -12.02
N GLY A 223 -6.30 -44.89 -12.43
CA GLY A 223 -7.48 -44.02 -12.37
C GLY A 223 -8.68 -44.62 -13.13
N GLU A 224 -8.47 -45.15 -14.33
CA GLU A 224 -9.54 -45.73 -15.16
C GLU A 224 -10.18 -46.99 -14.57
N THR A 225 -9.38 -47.83 -13.92
CA THR A 225 -9.81 -49.15 -13.41
C THR A 225 -10.18 -49.15 -11.93
N ALA A 226 -9.64 -48.22 -11.15
CA ALA A 226 -9.95 -48.09 -9.74
C ALA A 226 -11.25 -47.29 -9.59
N GLU A 227 -12.35 -47.98 -9.28
CA GLU A 227 -13.66 -47.41 -8.95
C GLU A 227 -13.67 -46.64 -7.61
N ILE A 228 -12.54 -46.01 -7.25
CA ILE A 228 -12.32 -45.29 -5.99
C ILE A 228 -12.50 -43.78 -6.13
N PHE A 229 -12.62 -43.28 -7.37
CA PHE A 229 -12.82 -41.86 -7.66
C PHE A 229 -14.30 -41.62 -7.98
N PRO A 230 -14.99 -40.71 -7.27
CA PRO A 230 -16.43 -40.50 -7.44
C PRO A 230 -16.82 -39.84 -8.77
N SER A 231 -15.91 -39.07 -9.40
CA SER A 231 -16.17 -38.33 -10.63
C SER A 231 -14.87 -37.97 -11.35
N ARG A 232 -14.97 -37.67 -12.65
CA ARG A 232 -13.90 -37.03 -13.45
C ARG A 232 -14.23 -35.57 -13.69
N TYR A 233 -13.21 -34.73 -13.79
CA TYR A 233 -13.39 -33.28 -13.91
C TYR A 233 -12.84 -32.76 -15.24
N ARG A 234 -13.62 -31.94 -15.93
CA ARG A 234 -13.21 -31.24 -17.14
C ARG A 234 -13.11 -29.75 -16.86
N VAL A 235 -11.95 -29.15 -17.14
CA VAL A 235 -11.77 -27.69 -17.22
C VAL A 235 -11.59 -27.31 -18.69
N PRO A 236 -12.58 -26.66 -19.33
CA PRO A 236 -12.50 -26.27 -20.73
C PRO A 236 -11.35 -25.29 -21.00
N PRO A 237 -10.87 -25.15 -22.25
CA PRO A 237 -9.87 -24.14 -22.61
C PRO A 237 -10.34 -22.71 -22.29
N ALA A 238 -9.38 -21.83 -21.98
CA ALA A 238 -9.65 -20.42 -21.73
C ALA A 238 -9.87 -19.63 -23.03
N LYS A 239 -10.61 -18.52 -22.94
CA LYS A 239 -10.77 -17.57 -24.06
C LYS A 239 -9.51 -16.70 -24.18
N GLN A 240 -8.51 -17.18 -24.89
CA GLN A 240 -7.28 -16.42 -25.14
C GLN A 240 -7.35 -15.68 -26.48
N GLU A 241 -6.69 -14.52 -26.56
CA GLU A 241 -6.49 -13.84 -27.83
C GLU A 241 -5.67 -14.72 -28.80
N PRO A 242 -5.94 -14.70 -30.11
CA PRO A 242 -5.10 -15.41 -31.07
C PRO A 242 -3.63 -14.98 -30.98
N GLY A 243 -2.73 -15.95 -30.84
CA GLY A 243 -1.30 -15.69 -30.71
C GLY A 243 -0.49 -16.95 -30.40
N ILE A 244 0.83 -16.80 -30.34
CA ILE A 244 1.73 -17.85 -29.87
C ILE A 244 1.94 -17.63 -28.38
N TYR A 245 1.61 -18.64 -27.58
CA TYR A 245 1.80 -18.62 -26.13
C TYR A 245 2.88 -19.60 -25.73
N ARG A 246 3.58 -19.26 -24.65
CA ARG A 246 4.46 -20.18 -23.93
C ARG A 246 4.35 -19.92 -22.44
N GLN A 247 4.62 -20.92 -21.62
CA GLN A 247 4.85 -20.68 -20.19
C GLN A 247 6.11 -19.84 -20.00
N ILE A 248 6.09 -18.90 -19.05
CA ILE A 248 7.29 -18.20 -18.61
C ILE A 248 7.30 -17.96 -17.11
N SER A 249 8.47 -18.14 -16.48
CA SER A 249 8.70 -17.70 -15.09
C SER A 249 9.30 -16.30 -15.04
N GLY A 250 9.15 -15.57 -13.93
CA GLY A 250 9.64 -14.19 -13.83
C GLY A 250 11.15 -14.04 -14.01
N ASN A 251 11.95 -14.96 -13.45
CA ASN A 251 13.40 -14.97 -13.66
C ASN A 251 13.76 -15.24 -15.13
N GLU A 252 13.07 -16.17 -15.80
CA GLU A 252 13.30 -16.43 -17.23
C GLU A 252 12.88 -15.25 -18.10
N ALA A 253 11.75 -14.62 -17.79
CA ALA A 253 11.29 -13.40 -18.44
C ALA A 253 12.31 -12.26 -18.30
N THR A 254 12.90 -12.09 -17.11
CA THR A 254 13.97 -11.11 -16.87
C THR A 254 15.19 -11.39 -17.75
N VAL A 255 15.63 -12.66 -17.86
CA VAL A 255 16.73 -13.06 -18.75
C VAL A 255 16.45 -12.67 -20.19
N LEU A 256 15.27 -12.99 -20.71
CA LEU A 256 14.88 -12.66 -22.08
C LEU A 256 14.71 -11.16 -22.30
N GLY A 257 14.20 -10.44 -21.31
CA GLY A 257 14.06 -8.98 -21.34
C GLY A 257 15.42 -8.29 -21.45
N LEU A 258 16.39 -8.70 -20.63
CA LEU A 258 17.76 -8.17 -20.70
C LEU A 258 18.43 -8.46 -22.05
N VAL A 259 18.29 -9.67 -22.59
CA VAL A 259 18.82 -10.01 -23.92
C VAL A 259 18.16 -9.17 -25.01
N THR A 260 16.84 -9.00 -24.93
CA THR A 260 16.09 -8.16 -25.88
C THR A 260 16.54 -6.71 -25.79
N ALA A 261 16.72 -6.19 -24.58
CA ALA A 261 17.23 -4.84 -24.34
C ALA A 261 18.63 -4.65 -24.92
N SER A 262 19.54 -5.62 -24.74
CA SER A 262 20.87 -5.60 -25.35
C SER A 262 20.81 -5.47 -26.88
N GLN A 263 19.94 -6.26 -27.53
CA GLN A 263 19.77 -6.20 -28.98
C GLN A 263 19.12 -4.88 -29.42
N LYS A 264 18.09 -4.41 -28.71
CA LYS A 264 17.37 -3.17 -29.01
C LYS A 264 18.20 -1.91 -28.74
N ALA A 265 19.16 -1.99 -27.82
CA ALA A 265 20.15 -0.95 -27.59
C ALA A 265 21.36 -1.04 -28.54
N SER A 266 21.47 -2.12 -29.33
CA SER A 266 22.68 -2.47 -30.09
C SER A 266 23.95 -2.42 -29.22
N LYS A 267 23.83 -2.90 -27.97
CA LYS A 267 24.88 -2.80 -26.95
C LYS A 267 25.04 -4.09 -26.15
N PRO A 268 26.27 -4.60 -25.99
CA PRO A 268 26.52 -5.74 -25.11
C PRO A 268 26.10 -5.44 -23.66
N ILE A 269 25.71 -6.49 -22.94
CA ILE A 269 25.46 -6.43 -21.50
C ILE A 269 26.57 -7.18 -20.78
N VAL A 270 27.11 -6.57 -19.72
CA VAL A 270 27.91 -7.26 -18.70
C VAL A 270 27.04 -7.46 -17.47
N TYR A 271 26.70 -8.71 -17.20
CA TYR A 271 26.00 -9.12 -15.99
C TYR A 271 26.99 -9.67 -14.97
N ALA A 272 27.17 -8.95 -13.86
CA ALA A 272 28.06 -9.35 -12.77
C ALA A 272 27.24 -9.59 -11.49
N SER A 273 27.37 -10.76 -10.86
CA SER A 273 26.61 -11.08 -9.63
C SER A 273 27.37 -12.03 -8.71
N TYR A 274 27.06 -11.96 -7.42
CA TYR A 274 27.37 -13.01 -6.45
C TYR A 274 26.15 -13.96 -6.32
N PRO A 275 26.33 -15.28 -6.16
CA PRO A 275 25.20 -16.20 -6.06
C PRO A 275 24.32 -15.94 -4.83
N ILE A 276 23.04 -15.62 -5.04
CA ILE A 276 22.06 -15.38 -3.98
C ILE A 276 20.64 -15.78 -4.43
N THR A 277 19.92 -16.53 -3.58
CA THR A 277 18.51 -16.89 -3.81
C THR A 277 17.60 -15.67 -3.58
N PRO A 278 16.60 -15.39 -4.44
CA PRO A 278 16.17 -16.14 -5.63
C PRO A 278 16.77 -15.67 -6.98
N ALA A 279 17.76 -14.76 -6.97
CA ALA A 279 18.29 -14.11 -8.18
C ALA A 279 19.25 -14.98 -9.02
N SER A 280 19.88 -16.02 -8.45
CA SER A 280 20.90 -16.84 -9.14
C SER A 280 20.44 -17.47 -10.45
N ASN A 281 19.13 -17.71 -10.64
CA ASN A 281 18.61 -18.27 -11.89
C ASN A 281 18.81 -17.33 -13.10
N ILE A 282 18.98 -16.03 -12.87
CA ILE A 282 19.19 -15.05 -13.94
C ILE A 282 20.57 -15.22 -14.56
N ILE A 283 21.64 -15.33 -13.75
CA ILE A 283 22.98 -15.56 -14.30
C ILE A 283 23.09 -16.93 -14.97
N HIS A 284 22.41 -17.96 -14.44
CA HIS A 284 22.33 -19.27 -15.09
C HIS A 284 21.76 -19.14 -16.51
N GLY A 285 20.61 -18.47 -16.66
CA GLY A 285 19.98 -18.25 -17.97
C GLY A 285 20.85 -17.44 -18.93
N LEU A 286 21.40 -16.31 -18.47
CA LEU A 286 22.23 -15.43 -19.28
C LEU A 286 23.55 -16.08 -19.75
N SER A 287 24.13 -16.99 -18.94
CA SER A 287 25.41 -17.63 -19.26
C SER A 287 25.38 -18.46 -20.55
N HIS A 288 24.19 -18.93 -20.95
CA HIS A 288 23.96 -19.68 -22.18
C HIS A 288 23.71 -18.79 -23.42
N LEU A 289 23.61 -17.47 -23.24
CA LEU A 289 23.16 -16.51 -24.27
C LEU A 289 24.28 -15.60 -24.78
N LYS A 290 25.55 -16.01 -24.63
CA LYS A 290 26.74 -15.24 -25.05
C LYS A 290 26.72 -14.77 -26.51
N ARG A 291 26.10 -15.54 -27.40
CA ARG A 291 25.96 -15.21 -28.84
C ARG A 291 25.21 -13.89 -29.09
N PHE A 292 24.44 -13.40 -28.12
CA PHE A 292 23.69 -12.15 -28.18
C PHE A 292 24.44 -10.97 -27.54
N GLY A 293 25.76 -11.07 -27.35
CA GLY A 293 26.55 -10.00 -26.72
C GLY A 293 26.45 -9.96 -25.20
N ILE A 294 26.04 -11.07 -24.56
CA ILE A 294 25.96 -11.18 -23.11
C ILE A 294 27.27 -11.69 -22.53
N LYS A 295 27.79 -10.99 -21.53
CA LYS A 295 28.98 -11.35 -20.76
C LYS A 295 28.56 -11.56 -19.31
N THR A 296 28.80 -12.75 -18.76
CA THR A 296 28.45 -13.08 -17.36
C THR A 296 29.71 -13.22 -16.51
N ILE A 297 29.73 -12.58 -15.34
CA ILE A 297 30.83 -12.64 -14.38
C ILE A 297 30.25 -13.03 -13.02
N GLN A 298 30.76 -14.13 -12.46
CA GLN A 298 30.49 -14.46 -11.07
C GLN A 298 31.61 -13.86 -10.22
N SER A 299 31.25 -12.89 -9.38
CA SER A 299 32.21 -12.20 -8.52
C SER A 299 32.33 -12.88 -7.16
N GLU A 300 33.38 -12.50 -6.42
CA GLU A 300 33.72 -12.96 -5.08
C GLU A 300 32.75 -12.47 -4.00
N ASP A 301 32.14 -11.30 -4.19
CA ASP A 301 31.10 -10.73 -3.34
C ASP A 301 30.21 -9.74 -4.11
N GLU A 302 29.20 -9.19 -3.43
CA GLU A 302 28.25 -8.24 -4.01
C GLU A 302 28.87 -6.87 -4.34
N ILE A 303 29.90 -6.45 -3.62
CA ILE A 303 30.60 -5.16 -3.86
C ILE A 303 31.39 -5.26 -5.16
N ALA A 304 32.20 -6.31 -5.30
CA ALA A 304 32.95 -6.61 -6.52
C ALA A 304 32.03 -6.77 -7.73
N ALA A 305 30.87 -7.41 -7.55
CA ALA A 305 29.87 -7.55 -8.61
C ALA A 305 29.35 -6.21 -9.13
N VAL A 306 28.94 -5.29 -8.25
CA VAL A 306 28.44 -3.98 -8.70
C VAL A 306 29.54 -3.09 -9.25
N CYS A 307 30.74 -3.12 -8.67
CA CYS A 307 31.91 -2.40 -9.20
C CYS A 307 32.31 -2.89 -10.59
N THR A 308 32.20 -4.21 -10.85
CA THR A 308 32.42 -4.79 -12.19
C THR A 308 31.40 -4.27 -13.20
N ALA A 309 30.11 -4.22 -12.81
CA ALA A 309 29.06 -3.66 -13.67
C ALA A 309 29.29 -2.17 -13.96
N ILE A 310 29.70 -1.38 -12.96
CA ILE A 310 30.06 0.04 -13.11
C ILE A 310 31.23 0.22 -14.08
N GLY A 311 32.28 -0.60 -13.95
CA GLY A 311 33.43 -0.59 -14.86
C GLY A 311 33.03 -0.90 -16.31
N ALA A 312 32.13 -1.86 -16.51
CA ALA A 312 31.58 -2.17 -17.83
C ALA A 312 30.78 -1.00 -18.42
N SER A 313 29.96 -0.34 -17.60
CA SER A 313 29.24 0.87 -17.99
C SER A 313 30.17 2.02 -18.35
N PHE A 314 31.22 2.25 -17.59
CA PHE A 314 32.21 3.25 -17.95
C PHE A 314 32.89 2.91 -19.30
N ALA A 315 33.14 1.63 -19.57
CA ALA A 315 33.74 1.16 -20.82
C ALA A 315 32.80 1.14 -22.05
N GLY A 316 31.52 1.48 -21.89
CA GLY A 316 30.57 1.61 -23.02
C GLY A 316 29.66 0.41 -23.28
N ASP A 317 29.72 -0.64 -22.45
CA ASP A 317 28.74 -1.73 -22.38
C ASP A 317 27.65 -1.40 -21.36
N ILE A 318 26.51 -2.10 -21.35
CA ILE A 318 25.48 -1.91 -20.32
C ILE A 318 25.82 -2.78 -19.10
N GLY A 319 26.14 -2.15 -17.98
CA GLY A 319 26.38 -2.83 -16.70
C GLY A 319 25.08 -3.24 -16.00
N VAL A 320 24.99 -4.52 -15.65
CA VAL A 320 23.86 -5.10 -14.90
C VAL A 320 24.39 -5.94 -13.74
N THR A 321 23.75 -5.87 -12.58
CA THR A 321 24.09 -6.72 -11.42
C THR A 321 22.84 -7.30 -10.79
N GLY A 322 22.89 -8.58 -10.39
CA GLY A 322 21.80 -9.27 -9.69
C GLY A 322 22.05 -9.44 -8.20
N THR A 323 20.98 -9.38 -7.41
CA THR A 323 21.02 -9.49 -5.95
C THR A 323 19.65 -9.81 -5.32
N SER A 324 19.64 -9.92 -3.99
CA SER A 324 18.48 -9.78 -3.12
C SER A 324 18.80 -8.77 -1.99
N GLY A 325 17.88 -8.52 -1.05
CA GLY A 325 17.99 -7.51 0.03
C GLY A 325 19.35 -7.38 0.72
N PRO A 326 20.00 -8.46 1.23
CA PRO A 326 21.32 -8.37 1.86
C PRO A 326 22.41 -7.84 0.93
N GLY A 327 22.40 -8.32 -0.30
CA GLY A 327 23.36 -7.90 -1.30
C GLY A 327 23.07 -6.48 -1.82
N LEU A 328 21.81 -6.05 -1.84
CA LEU A 328 21.47 -4.65 -2.14
C LEU A 328 22.09 -3.71 -1.09
N ALA A 329 22.12 -4.12 0.18
CA ALA A 329 22.70 -3.32 1.26
C ALA A 329 24.21 -3.13 1.06
N LEU A 330 24.92 -4.22 0.71
CA LEU A 330 26.35 -4.18 0.39
C LEU A 330 26.66 -3.33 -0.85
N LYS A 331 25.75 -3.29 -1.83
CA LYS A 331 25.90 -2.51 -3.05
C LYS A 331 25.66 -1.01 -2.87
N GLY A 332 25.09 -0.57 -1.75
CA GLY A 332 24.64 0.81 -1.55
C GLY A 332 25.71 1.87 -1.84
N GLU A 333 26.93 1.68 -1.35
CA GLU A 333 28.05 2.61 -1.60
C GLU A 333 28.35 2.76 -3.10
N ALA A 334 28.48 1.64 -3.81
CA ALA A 334 28.82 1.62 -5.23
C ALA A 334 27.66 2.11 -6.12
N ILE A 335 26.40 1.91 -5.72
CA ILE A 335 25.25 2.53 -6.41
C ILE A 335 25.33 4.06 -6.28
N GLY A 336 25.71 4.56 -5.10
CA GLY A 336 26.00 5.99 -4.89
C GLY A 336 27.13 6.48 -5.80
N LEU A 337 28.18 5.68 -5.99
CA LEU A 337 29.23 5.97 -6.99
C LEU A 337 28.65 6.06 -8.40
N ALA A 338 27.87 5.08 -8.86
CA ALA A 338 27.29 5.09 -10.21
C ALA A 338 26.40 6.31 -10.48
N LEU A 339 25.63 6.73 -9.47
CA LEU A 339 24.86 7.98 -9.50
C LEU A 339 25.76 9.20 -9.66
N MET A 340 26.86 9.25 -8.91
CA MET A 340 27.81 10.35 -8.95
C MET A 340 28.58 10.44 -10.28
N LEU A 341 28.89 9.30 -10.87
CA LEU A 341 29.49 9.19 -12.20
C LEU A 341 28.49 9.51 -13.33
N GLU A 342 27.19 9.47 -13.03
CA GLU A 342 26.09 9.62 -14.00
C GLU A 342 26.24 8.65 -15.18
N ILE A 343 26.33 7.35 -14.88
CA ILE A 343 26.46 6.25 -15.85
C ILE A 343 25.29 5.28 -15.76
N PRO A 344 24.97 4.51 -16.83
CA PRO A 344 23.91 3.52 -16.77
C PRO A 344 24.32 2.37 -15.84
N LEU A 345 23.41 1.91 -14.99
CA LEU A 345 23.58 0.73 -14.15
C LEU A 345 22.19 0.17 -13.85
N VAL A 346 21.97 -1.12 -14.12
CA VAL A 346 20.75 -1.81 -13.70
C VAL A 346 21.07 -2.75 -12.54
N VAL A 347 20.41 -2.55 -11.41
CA VAL A 347 20.51 -3.40 -10.22
C VAL A 347 19.21 -4.21 -10.12
N VAL A 348 19.28 -5.50 -10.41
CA VAL A 348 18.17 -6.44 -10.31
C VAL A 348 18.12 -6.95 -8.88
N ASP A 349 17.18 -6.45 -8.09
CA ASP A 349 16.89 -6.91 -6.75
C ASP A 349 15.66 -7.83 -6.77
N VAL A 350 15.87 -9.12 -6.49
CA VAL A 350 14.78 -10.08 -6.33
C VAL A 350 14.54 -10.24 -4.84
N GLN A 351 13.55 -9.50 -4.33
CA GLN A 351 13.24 -9.41 -2.91
C GLN A 351 12.88 -10.77 -2.30
N ARG A 352 13.23 -10.94 -1.03
CA ARG A 352 12.90 -12.10 -0.20
C ARG A 352 12.68 -11.65 1.24
N ALA A 353 12.07 -12.51 2.05
CA ALA A 353 11.80 -12.20 3.45
C ALA A 353 13.09 -11.91 4.25
N GLY A 354 13.12 -10.75 4.89
CA GLY A 354 14.21 -10.26 5.75
C GLY A 354 13.86 -10.31 7.25
N PRO A 355 14.54 -9.53 8.11
CA PRO A 355 15.79 -8.78 7.87
C PRO A 355 17.03 -9.69 7.91
N ALA A 356 18.21 -9.11 7.62
CA ALA A 356 19.48 -9.84 7.54
C ALA A 356 19.37 -11.05 6.60
N THR A 357 19.76 -12.27 7.02
CA THR A 357 19.58 -13.47 6.19
C THR A 357 18.10 -13.75 5.90
N GLY A 358 17.23 -13.49 6.89
CA GLY A 358 15.79 -13.70 6.83
C GLY A 358 15.40 -15.14 6.48
N MET A 359 14.41 -15.29 5.58
CA MET A 359 13.96 -16.57 5.05
C MET A 359 14.22 -16.62 3.53
N PRO A 360 15.39 -17.13 3.08
CA PRO A 360 15.85 -16.96 1.69
C PRO A 360 14.93 -17.50 0.60
N THR A 361 14.06 -18.46 0.92
CA THR A 361 13.13 -19.10 -0.04
C THR A 361 11.73 -18.50 0.01
N LYS A 362 11.47 -17.53 0.89
CA LYS A 362 10.15 -16.95 1.12
C LYS A 362 10.07 -15.54 0.54
N THR A 363 8.90 -15.21 -0.01
CA THR A 363 8.64 -13.92 -0.68
C THR A 363 8.32 -12.83 0.33
N GLU A 364 8.77 -11.61 0.06
CA GLU A 364 8.39 -10.41 0.80
C GLU A 364 8.66 -9.17 -0.06
N GLN A 365 8.01 -8.04 0.25
CA GLN A 365 8.16 -6.78 -0.47
C GLN A 365 8.76 -5.70 0.45
N ALA A 366 9.80 -6.05 1.20
CA ALA A 366 10.32 -5.23 2.31
C ALA A 366 11.58 -4.41 1.97
N ASP A 367 12.03 -4.40 0.71
CA ASP A 367 13.26 -3.70 0.32
C ASP A 367 12.99 -2.33 -0.34
N LEU A 368 11.73 -1.88 -0.47
CA LEU A 368 11.38 -0.61 -1.13
C LEU A 368 12.09 0.59 -0.49
N LEU A 369 12.07 0.75 0.83
CA LEU A 369 12.77 1.86 1.48
C LEU A 369 14.28 1.77 1.34
N GLN A 370 14.84 0.56 1.29
CA GLN A 370 16.26 0.36 1.02
C GLN A 370 16.60 0.71 -0.43
N ALA A 371 15.74 0.40 -1.39
CA ALA A 371 15.87 0.83 -2.77
C ALA A 371 15.77 2.36 -2.89
N MET A 372 14.84 2.99 -2.16
CA MET A 372 14.63 4.44 -2.17
C MET A 372 15.76 5.22 -1.47
N TYR A 373 16.22 4.75 -0.31
CA TYR A 373 17.02 5.54 0.64
C TYR A 373 18.21 4.78 1.25
N GLY A 374 18.54 3.57 0.81
CA GLY A 374 19.63 2.75 1.36
C GLY A 374 21.05 3.22 1.03
N ARG A 375 21.21 4.45 0.54
CA ARG A 375 22.47 5.08 0.13
C ARG A 375 22.71 6.32 0.99
N HIS A 376 23.96 6.73 1.14
CA HIS A 376 24.30 7.91 1.94
C HIS A 376 23.93 9.21 1.22
N CYS A 377 23.51 10.22 1.98
CA CYS A 377 23.19 11.58 1.48
C CYS A 377 22.10 11.61 0.38
N GLU A 378 21.92 12.77 -0.26
CA GLU A 378 20.98 12.99 -1.37
C GLU A 378 21.37 12.20 -2.63
N SER A 379 20.91 10.95 -2.71
CA SER A 379 21.32 9.98 -3.73
C SER A 379 20.12 9.27 -4.39
N PRO A 380 19.25 10.01 -5.10
CA PRO A 380 18.04 9.46 -5.71
C PRO A 380 18.36 8.57 -6.92
N VAL A 381 17.69 7.43 -7.03
CA VAL A 381 17.81 6.50 -8.17
C VAL A 381 16.43 6.20 -8.73
N ILE A 382 16.37 5.72 -9.97
CA ILE A 382 15.11 5.27 -10.56
C ILE A 382 14.78 3.88 -9.98
N VAL A 383 13.51 3.63 -9.65
CA VAL A 383 13.03 2.34 -9.14
C VAL A 383 11.83 1.87 -9.95
N VAL A 384 11.92 0.68 -10.51
CA VAL A 384 10.87 0.02 -11.29
C VAL A 384 10.55 -1.35 -10.71
N ALA A 385 9.30 -1.80 -10.78
CA ALA A 385 8.86 -3.08 -10.23
C ALA A 385 7.89 -3.80 -11.19
N PRO A 386 8.19 -5.04 -11.62
CA PRO A 386 7.26 -5.83 -12.42
C PRO A 386 6.03 -6.26 -11.61
N ARG A 387 4.88 -6.37 -12.28
CA ARG A 387 3.60 -6.74 -11.66
C ARG A 387 3.29 -8.24 -11.73
N SER A 388 3.89 -8.98 -12.66
CA SER A 388 3.64 -10.41 -12.89
C SER A 388 4.88 -11.11 -13.48
N PRO A 389 4.93 -12.46 -13.51
CA PRO A 389 5.99 -13.21 -14.16
C PRO A 389 6.26 -12.82 -15.63
N ALA A 390 5.23 -12.61 -16.45
CA ALA A 390 5.40 -12.17 -17.83
C ALA A 390 5.90 -10.71 -17.91
N ASP A 391 5.40 -9.84 -17.03
CA ASP A 391 5.74 -8.41 -17.03
C ASP A 391 7.22 -8.14 -16.69
N CYS A 392 7.88 -9.08 -16.01
CA CYS A 392 9.34 -9.07 -15.82
C CYS A 392 10.12 -8.89 -17.14
N PHE A 393 9.60 -9.40 -18.26
CA PHE A 393 10.21 -9.20 -19.58
C PHE A 393 10.21 -7.72 -19.99
N ASN A 394 9.05 -7.06 -19.90
CA ASN A 394 8.90 -5.67 -20.28
C ASN A 394 9.67 -4.74 -19.34
N MET A 395 9.55 -4.98 -18.03
CA MET A 395 10.19 -4.12 -17.03
C MET A 395 11.72 -4.26 -17.02
N ALA A 396 12.29 -5.39 -17.45
CA ALA A 396 13.73 -5.51 -17.66
C ALA A 396 14.22 -4.67 -18.85
N ILE A 397 13.45 -4.62 -19.94
CA ILE A 397 13.73 -3.74 -21.10
C ILE A 397 13.62 -2.27 -20.66
N GLU A 398 12.57 -1.96 -19.92
CA GLU A 398 12.30 -0.63 -19.41
C GLU A 398 13.41 -0.13 -18.47
N ALA A 399 13.93 -1.00 -17.58
CA ALA A 399 15.04 -0.65 -16.70
C ALA A 399 16.30 -0.26 -17.49
N VAL A 400 16.64 -1.00 -18.54
CA VAL A 400 17.77 -0.67 -19.42
C VAL A 400 17.52 0.63 -20.19
N ARG A 401 16.30 0.82 -20.72
CA ARG A 401 15.90 2.01 -21.47
C ARG A 401 16.00 3.27 -20.59
N LEU A 402 15.46 3.24 -19.37
CA LEU A 402 15.51 4.37 -18.45
C LEU A 402 16.95 4.65 -17.99
N SER A 403 17.72 3.61 -17.67
CA SER A 403 19.09 3.78 -17.19
C SER A 403 19.99 4.42 -18.24
N THR A 404 19.86 3.99 -19.51
CA THR A 404 20.62 4.54 -20.64
C THR A 404 20.12 5.91 -21.10
N LYS A 405 18.80 6.16 -21.05
CA LYS A 405 18.22 7.46 -21.44
C LYS A 405 18.58 8.58 -20.46
N TYR A 406 18.54 8.31 -19.16
CA TYR A 406 18.79 9.32 -18.12
C TYR A 406 20.21 9.29 -17.56
N MET A 407 21.03 8.30 -17.93
CA MET A 407 22.40 8.13 -17.44
C MET A 407 22.42 8.13 -15.90
N CYS A 408 21.62 7.21 -15.34
CA CYS A 408 21.35 7.09 -13.91
C CYS A 408 21.16 5.61 -13.53
N PRO A 409 21.52 5.19 -12.31
CA PRO A 409 21.19 3.85 -11.82
C PRO A 409 19.67 3.61 -11.76
N VAL A 410 19.27 2.41 -12.16
CA VAL A 410 17.90 1.90 -12.04
C VAL A 410 17.92 0.65 -11.16
N ILE A 411 17.11 0.65 -10.11
CA ILE A 411 16.80 -0.56 -9.33
C ILE A 411 15.56 -1.20 -9.94
N TYR A 412 15.72 -2.42 -10.45
CA TYR A 412 14.64 -3.30 -10.86
C TYR A 412 14.27 -4.18 -9.68
N LEU A 413 13.09 -3.95 -9.10
CA LEU A 413 12.66 -4.46 -7.82
C LEU A 413 11.57 -5.54 -8.02
N SER A 414 12.01 -6.79 -8.18
CA SER A 414 11.15 -7.99 -8.27
C SER A 414 10.95 -8.60 -6.88
N ASP A 415 10.16 -9.67 -6.76
CA ASP A 415 10.05 -10.46 -5.53
C ASP A 415 10.07 -11.97 -5.81
N GLY A 416 10.33 -12.76 -4.76
CA GLY A 416 10.44 -14.22 -4.86
C GLY A 416 9.16 -14.92 -5.33
N TYR A 417 8.00 -14.28 -5.22
CA TYR A 417 6.72 -14.84 -5.68
C TYR A 417 6.63 -14.78 -7.20
N ILE A 418 6.81 -13.61 -7.80
CA ILE A 418 6.77 -13.47 -9.27
C ILE A 418 8.02 -14.03 -9.96
N ALA A 419 9.18 -14.01 -9.28
CA ALA A 419 10.42 -14.51 -9.87
C ALA A 419 10.40 -16.03 -10.10
N ASN A 420 9.73 -16.77 -9.21
CA ASN A 420 9.61 -18.23 -9.28
C ASN A 420 8.27 -18.69 -9.87
N GLY A 421 7.20 -17.91 -9.72
CA GLY A 421 5.90 -18.18 -10.33
C GLY A 421 5.96 -18.11 -11.86
N ALA A 422 5.01 -18.78 -12.49
CA ALA A 422 4.84 -18.80 -13.94
C ALA A 422 3.38 -18.65 -14.35
N GLU A 423 3.17 -18.03 -15.51
CA GLU A 423 1.87 -17.80 -16.16
C GLU A 423 2.01 -17.96 -17.69
N PRO A 424 0.89 -18.08 -18.45
CA PRO A 424 0.92 -17.98 -19.90
C PRO A 424 1.43 -16.61 -20.35
N TRP A 425 2.40 -16.64 -21.26
CA TRP A 425 2.92 -15.43 -21.88
C TRP A 425 2.70 -15.46 -23.38
N LYS A 426 1.92 -14.49 -23.85
CA LYS A 426 1.79 -14.18 -25.28
C LYS A 426 3.15 -13.69 -25.78
N VAL A 427 3.80 -14.49 -26.62
CA VAL A 427 5.13 -14.18 -27.14
C VAL A 427 5.04 -12.90 -27.99
N PRO A 428 5.73 -11.82 -27.62
CA PRO A 428 5.67 -10.57 -28.35
C PRO A 428 6.41 -10.68 -29.68
N ASP A 429 5.94 -9.93 -30.68
CA ASP A 429 6.75 -9.71 -31.88
C ASP A 429 7.93 -8.81 -31.52
N VAL A 430 9.14 -9.36 -31.58
CA VAL A 430 10.38 -8.63 -31.27
C VAL A 430 10.52 -7.38 -32.13
N ASN A 431 10.00 -7.34 -33.36
CA ASN A 431 10.08 -6.17 -34.23
C ASN A 431 9.20 -5.00 -33.75
N SER A 432 8.11 -5.29 -33.03
CA SER A 432 7.22 -4.29 -32.43
C SER A 432 7.81 -3.58 -31.21
N ILE A 433 8.84 -4.16 -30.59
CA ILE A 433 9.51 -3.57 -29.43
C ILE A 433 10.37 -2.38 -29.90
N PRO A 434 10.18 -1.16 -29.36
CA PRO A 434 10.94 0.01 -29.77
C PRO A 434 12.46 -0.15 -29.58
N GLU A 435 13.24 0.51 -30.45
CA GLU A 435 14.69 0.60 -30.27
C GLU A 435 15.05 1.46 -29.05
N ILE A 436 16.13 1.08 -28.36
CA ILE A 436 16.70 1.85 -27.25
C ILE A 436 17.83 2.69 -27.82
N LYS A 437 17.58 3.99 -28.00
CA LYS A 437 18.55 4.91 -28.59
C LYS A 437 19.71 5.16 -27.62
N VAL A 438 20.88 4.61 -27.92
CA VAL A 438 22.14 4.88 -27.21
C VAL A 438 23.07 5.66 -28.14
N LEU A 439 23.46 6.87 -27.74
CA LEU A 439 24.37 7.72 -28.50
C LEU A 439 25.67 7.91 -27.73
N HIS A 440 26.79 7.66 -28.40
CA HIS A 440 28.12 8.01 -27.88
C HIS A 440 28.64 9.23 -28.61
N PRO A 441 29.24 10.19 -27.89
CA PRO A 441 29.90 11.31 -28.53
C PRO A 441 31.11 10.86 -29.35
N SER A 442 31.41 11.60 -30.42
CA SER A 442 32.63 11.45 -31.22
C SER A 442 33.45 12.74 -31.20
N LYS A 443 34.74 12.63 -31.55
CA LYS A 443 35.65 13.80 -31.66
C LYS A 443 35.09 14.89 -32.57
N ASP A 444 34.50 14.49 -33.69
CA ASP A 444 33.99 15.41 -34.72
C ASP A 444 32.90 16.37 -34.21
N GLN A 445 32.20 15.99 -33.12
CA GLN A 445 31.17 16.84 -32.50
C GLN A 445 31.77 17.99 -31.67
N TYR A 446 33.08 17.93 -31.38
CA TYR A 446 33.82 18.83 -30.50
C TYR A 446 35.09 19.37 -31.19
N GLU A 447 35.10 19.51 -32.53
CA GLU A 447 36.26 20.07 -33.25
C GLU A 447 36.54 21.54 -32.85
N ASP A 448 35.48 22.31 -32.61
CA ASP A 448 35.55 23.74 -32.27
C ASP A 448 35.26 24.03 -30.78
N SER A 449 35.09 23.00 -29.94
CA SER A 449 34.73 23.15 -28.52
C SER A 449 35.38 22.10 -27.63
N GLU A 450 35.59 22.42 -26.36
CA GLU A 450 36.10 21.44 -25.38
C GLU A 450 34.98 20.49 -24.94
N PHE A 451 35.28 19.19 -24.80
CA PHE A 451 34.33 18.21 -24.29
C PHE A 451 34.14 18.35 -22.78
N PHE A 452 32.91 18.61 -22.34
CA PHE A 452 32.57 18.72 -20.93
C PHE A 452 31.77 17.50 -20.43
N PRO A 453 32.35 16.66 -19.55
CA PRO A 453 31.74 15.38 -19.14
C PRO A 453 30.43 15.52 -18.35
N TYR A 454 30.16 16.67 -17.73
CA TYR A 454 28.90 16.95 -17.02
C TYR A 454 28.06 18.01 -17.73
N GLU A 455 28.36 18.29 -19.01
CA GLU A 455 27.39 18.98 -19.86
C GLU A 455 26.23 18.03 -20.13
N ARG A 456 25.02 18.52 -19.86
CA ARG A 456 23.81 17.71 -19.79
C ARG A 456 22.80 18.14 -20.84
N ASP A 457 22.11 17.16 -21.39
CA ASP A 457 20.96 17.38 -22.24
C ASP A 457 19.87 18.18 -21.48
N PRO A 458 19.31 19.25 -22.05
CA PRO A 458 18.41 20.14 -21.33
C PRO A 458 17.04 19.52 -21.04
N GLU A 459 16.66 18.43 -21.71
CA GLU A 459 15.39 17.73 -21.47
C GLU A 459 15.56 16.65 -20.39
N THR A 460 16.55 15.78 -20.53
CA THR A 460 16.74 14.61 -19.67
C THR A 460 17.69 14.85 -18.51
N LEU A 461 18.52 15.90 -18.58
CA LEU A 461 19.70 16.12 -17.73
C LEU A 461 20.72 14.97 -17.81
N ALA A 462 20.66 14.11 -18.82
CA ALA A 462 21.67 13.09 -19.03
C ALA A 462 22.96 13.72 -19.57
N ARG A 463 24.11 13.32 -19.01
CA ARG A 463 25.42 13.65 -19.60
C ARG A 463 25.71 12.78 -20.82
N ALA A 464 26.62 13.21 -21.68
CA ALA A 464 27.11 12.39 -22.78
C ALA A 464 27.88 11.15 -22.26
N TRP A 465 27.65 9.99 -22.90
CA TRP A 465 28.32 8.74 -22.56
C TRP A 465 29.61 8.54 -23.37
N ALA A 466 30.65 9.33 -23.10
CA ALA A 466 31.95 9.18 -23.76
C ALA A 466 32.65 7.86 -23.36
N ILE A 467 33.09 7.10 -24.35
CA ILE A 467 33.77 5.81 -24.15
C ILE A 467 35.29 6.03 -24.00
N PRO A 468 35.94 5.45 -22.98
CA PRO A 468 37.39 5.45 -22.87
C PRO A 468 38.06 4.88 -24.12
N GLY A 469 39.05 5.61 -24.64
CA GLY A 469 39.74 5.27 -25.90
C GLY A 469 39.24 6.04 -27.12
N THR A 470 38.17 6.83 -27.00
CA THR A 470 37.78 7.79 -28.04
C THR A 470 38.66 9.04 -27.96
N GLU A 471 39.41 9.31 -29.03
CA GLU A 471 40.31 10.47 -29.15
C GLU A 471 39.57 11.79 -28.91
N GLY A 472 40.15 12.70 -28.14
CA GLY A 472 39.63 14.05 -27.92
C GLY A 472 38.49 14.15 -26.89
N LEU A 473 38.03 13.02 -26.35
CA LEU A 473 36.99 12.96 -25.30
C LEU A 473 37.54 12.46 -23.96
N GLU A 474 38.85 12.59 -23.75
CA GLU A 474 39.52 12.19 -22.51
C GLU A 474 38.98 12.99 -21.33
N HIS A 475 38.40 12.30 -20.33
CA HIS A 475 37.75 12.96 -19.20
C HIS A 475 37.90 12.15 -17.89
N ARG A 476 37.61 12.80 -16.76
CA ARG A 476 37.73 12.21 -15.41
C ARG A 476 36.42 12.29 -14.64
N VAL A 477 35.69 11.18 -14.58
CA VAL A 477 34.60 10.99 -13.62
C VAL A 477 35.14 10.37 -12.33
N GLY A 478 34.50 10.65 -11.19
CA GLY A 478 34.95 10.12 -9.90
C GLY A 478 33.92 10.37 -8.79
N SER A 479 34.20 9.86 -7.58
CA SER A 479 33.29 9.92 -6.42
C SER A 479 33.21 11.29 -5.74
N LEU A 480 34.23 12.12 -5.85
CA LEU A 480 34.25 13.47 -5.27
C LEU A 480 33.27 14.39 -6.00
N GLU A 481 32.73 15.39 -5.29
CA GLU A 481 31.86 16.41 -5.89
C GLU A 481 32.52 17.06 -7.12
N LYS A 482 31.72 17.19 -8.17
CA LYS A 482 32.18 17.64 -9.48
C LYS A 482 31.69 19.03 -9.78
N GLU A 483 32.57 19.86 -10.32
CA GLU A 483 32.18 21.12 -10.93
C GLU A 483 31.24 20.86 -12.10
N ASP A 484 30.13 21.61 -12.14
CA ASP A 484 29.17 21.55 -13.23
C ASP A 484 29.86 21.75 -14.59
N LYS A 485 29.43 20.97 -15.59
CA LYS A 485 30.05 20.85 -16.92
C LYS A 485 31.43 20.20 -16.91
N THR A 486 32.44 20.81 -16.30
CA THR A 486 33.85 20.42 -16.48
C THR A 486 34.20 19.05 -15.88
N GLY A 487 33.51 18.64 -14.81
CA GLY A 487 33.83 17.41 -14.09
C GLY A 487 35.11 17.47 -13.23
N ASN A 488 35.67 18.67 -13.04
CA ASN A 488 36.77 18.90 -12.10
C ASN A 488 36.30 18.71 -10.65
N VAL A 489 37.23 18.49 -9.71
CA VAL A 489 36.85 18.40 -8.29
C VAL A 489 36.44 19.79 -7.80
N SER A 490 35.29 19.89 -7.14
CA SER A 490 34.80 21.13 -6.54
C SER A 490 34.37 20.92 -5.10
N TYR A 491 34.72 21.87 -4.24
CA TYR A 491 34.27 21.95 -2.85
C TYR A 491 33.42 23.20 -2.61
N GLY A 492 33.03 23.91 -3.67
CA GLY A 492 32.23 25.13 -3.58
C GLY A 492 30.80 24.83 -3.13
N PRO A 493 30.25 25.53 -2.13
CA PRO A 493 28.92 25.25 -1.61
C PRO A 493 27.81 25.43 -2.66
N ASP A 494 27.89 26.49 -3.47
CA ASP A 494 26.90 26.75 -4.53
C ASP A 494 26.91 25.69 -5.63
N ASN A 495 28.12 25.19 -5.98
CA ASN A 495 28.24 24.08 -6.92
C ASN A 495 27.64 22.81 -6.34
N HIS A 496 27.89 22.51 -5.07
CA HIS A 496 27.34 21.34 -4.40
C HIS A 496 25.80 21.38 -4.38
N ASP A 497 25.19 22.49 -3.94
CA ASP A 497 23.73 22.66 -3.95
C ASP A 497 23.15 22.47 -5.36
N LYS A 498 23.76 23.12 -6.37
CA LYS A 498 23.36 22.98 -7.77
C LYS A 498 23.42 21.52 -8.26
N MET A 499 24.54 20.84 -8.04
CA MET A 499 24.77 19.48 -8.52
C MET A 499 23.85 18.47 -7.83
N VAL A 500 23.58 18.63 -6.54
CA VAL A 500 22.58 17.85 -5.80
C VAL A 500 21.20 18.00 -6.43
N ARG A 501 20.75 19.24 -6.66
CA ARG A 501 19.45 19.52 -7.28
C ARG A 501 19.34 18.98 -8.70
N LEU A 502 20.41 19.07 -9.50
CA LEU A 502 20.43 18.54 -10.88
C LEU A 502 20.27 17.01 -10.91
N ARG A 503 20.95 16.29 -10.01
CA ARG A 503 20.82 14.83 -9.91
C ARG A 503 19.43 14.41 -9.45
N ALA A 504 18.82 15.14 -8.51
CA ALA A 504 17.45 14.91 -8.09
C ALA A 504 16.42 15.21 -9.19
N GLU A 505 16.57 16.35 -9.87
CA GLU A 505 15.70 16.76 -10.97
C GLU A 505 15.78 15.78 -12.15
N LYS A 506 16.98 15.26 -12.47
CA LYS A 506 17.15 14.21 -13.48
C LYS A 506 16.25 13.00 -13.22
N VAL A 507 16.24 12.49 -11.99
CA VAL A 507 15.39 11.36 -11.61
C VAL A 507 13.92 11.74 -11.73
N LYS A 508 13.53 12.93 -11.26
CA LYS A 508 12.15 13.43 -11.39
C LYS A 508 11.68 13.50 -12.86
N ARG A 509 12.53 13.96 -13.77
CA ARG A 509 12.22 14.06 -15.21
C ARG A 509 12.01 12.72 -15.89
N ALA A 510 12.48 11.61 -15.30
CA ALA A 510 12.15 10.29 -15.78
C ALA A 510 10.63 10.03 -15.83
N ALA A 511 9.84 10.73 -15.01
CA ALA A 511 8.38 10.69 -15.03
C ALA A 511 7.79 11.09 -16.40
N ASN A 512 8.48 11.95 -17.16
CA ASN A 512 8.05 12.40 -18.50
C ASN A 512 8.22 11.32 -19.57
N SER A 513 8.84 10.19 -19.24
CA SER A 513 9.12 9.10 -20.17
C SER A 513 8.48 7.79 -19.78
N ILE A 514 7.62 7.79 -18.77
CA ILE A 514 6.89 6.61 -18.30
C ILE A 514 5.38 6.82 -18.53
N PRO A 515 4.59 5.74 -18.67
CA PRO A 515 3.14 5.84 -18.76
C PRO A 515 2.50 6.46 -17.52
N LEU A 516 1.28 6.99 -17.71
CA LEU A 516 0.43 7.41 -16.60
C LEU A 516 -0.04 6.19 -15.79
N LEU A 517 -0.38 6.42 -14.51
CA LEU A 517 -0.99 5.41 -13.65
C LEU A 517 -2.39 5.07 -14.18
N GLU A 518 -2.59 3.81 -14.56
CA GLU A 518 -3.87 3.27 -14.99
C GLU A 518 -4.71 2.79 -13.81
N VAL A 519 -6.02 3.03 -13.89
CA VAL A 519 -7.00 2.56 -12.91
C VAL A 519 -7.81 1.42 -13.54
N ASN A 520 -7.89 0.30 -12.84
CA ASN A 520 -8.79 -0.80 -13.16
C ASN A 520 -10.10 -0.62 -12.37
N GLY A 521 -11.18 -0.36 -13.10
CA GLY A 521 -12.49 -0.03 -12.54
C GLY A 521 -12.91 1.38 -12.94
N GLU A 522 -13.62 2.07 -12.05
CA GLU A 522 -14.02 3.47 -12.26
C GLU A 522 -12.83 4.40 -11.97
N GLU A 523 -12.67 5.49 -12.72
CA GLU A 523 -11.59 6.48 -12.53
C GLU A 523 -11.73 7.30 -11.23
N GLN A 524 -12.90 7.25 -10.61
CA GLN A 524 -13.22 7.89 -9.32
C GLN A 524 -14.19 7.00 -8.54
N GLY A 525 -14.17 7.06 -7.21
CA GLY A 525 -15.04 6.21 -6.40
C GLY A 525 -14.80 6.28 -4.90
N ASP A 526 -15.38 5.31 -4.18
CA ASP A 526 -15.27 5.27 -2.73
C ASP A 526 -13.89 4.77 -2.28
N THR A 527 -13.37 3.71 -2.90
CA THR A 527 -12.10 3.10 -2.50
C THR A 527 -11.21 2.78 -3.70
N LEU A 528 -9.94 3.18 -3.62
CA LEU A 528 -8.88 2.71 -4.50
C LEU A 528 -7.97 1.76 -3.71
N VAL A 529 -7.75 0.56 -4.24
CA VAL A 529 -6.74 -0.37 -3.75
C VAL A 529 -5.47 -0.19 -4.58
N LEU A 530 -4.45 0.45 -3.99
CA LEU A 530 -3.18 0.72 -4.64
C LEU A 530 -2.17 -0.38 -4.30
N GLY A 531 -1.65 -1.06 -5.31
CA GLY A 531 -0.62 -2.10 -5.18
C GLY A 531 0.69 -1.78 -5.86
N TRP A 532 1.69 -2.62 -5.63
CA TRP A 532 2.96 -2.65 -6.36
C TRP A 532 3.61 -4.05 -6.31
N GLY A 533 4.49 -4.36 -7.26
CA GLY A 533 5.16 -5.67 -7.32
C GLY A 533 4.19 -6.86 -7.46
N GLY A 534 4.54 -8.01 -6.87
CA GLY A 534 3.75 -9.26 -6.92
C GLY A 534 2.38 -9.27 -6.25
N THR A 535 1.91 -8.19 -5.62
CA THR A 535 0.53 -8.10 -5.08
C THR A 535 -0.52 -7.83 -6.15
N TYR A 536 -0.12 -7.59 -7.40
CA TYR A 536 -1.02 -7.25 -8.51
C TYR A 536 -2.14 -8.27 -8.67
N GLY A 537 -1.79 -9.55 -8.73
CA GLY A 537 -2.75 -10.61 -9.00
C GLY A 537 -3.78 -10.74 -7.89
N THR A 538 -3.34 -10.71 -6.64
CA THR A 538 -4.23 -10.82 -5.48
C THR A 538 -5.14 -9.60 -5.34
N ILE A 539 -4.63 -8.40 -5.58
CA ILE A 539 -5.42 -7.16 -5.59
C ILE A 539 -6.45 -7.17 -6.72
N THR A 540 -6.04 -7.54 -7.94
CA THR A 540 -6.92 -7.57 -9.11
C THR A 540 -8.09 -8.53 -8.88
N THR A 541 -7.81 -9.75 -8.43
CA THR A 541 -8.86 -10.73 -8.13
C THR A 541 -9.76 -10.27 -6.97
N ALA A 542 -9.19 -9.74 -5.89
CA ALA A 542 -9.98 -9.25 -4.75
C ALA A 542 -10.93 -8.12 -5.15
N VAL A 543 -10.45 -7.13 -5.91
CA VAL A 543 -11.28 -6.02 -6.38
C VAL A 543 -12.34 -6.50 -7.36
N GLN A 544 -12.03 -7.42 -8.28
CA GLN A 544 -13.04 -8.03 -9.16
C GLN A 544 -14.17 -8.71 -8.37
N LEU A 545 -13.83 -9.48 -7.33
CA LEU A 545 -14.82 -10.12 -6.45
C LEU A 545 -15.67 -9.11 -5.68
N ILE A 546 -15.05 -8.05 -5.16
CA ILE A 546 -15.76 -6.97 -4.44
C ILE A 546 -16.70 -6.20 -5.38
N ARG A 547 -16.24 -5.89 -6.61
CA ARG A 547 -17.06 -5.24 -7.64
C ARG A 547 -18.23 -6.12 -8.08
N ALA A 548 -18.02 -7.43 -8.21
CA ALA A 548 -19.09 -8.39 -8.51
C ALA A 548 -20.18 -8.42 -7.42
N ARG A 549 -19.84 -8.04 -6.18
CA ARG A 549 -20.79 -7.85 -5.06
C ARG A 549 -21.47 -6.46 -5.07
N GLY A 550 -21.19 -5.60 -6.06
CA GLY A 550 -21.84 -4.30 -6.26
C GLY A 550 -21.17 -3.12 -5.55
N HIS A 551 -19.95 -3.27 -5.02
CA HIS A 551 -19.23 -2.18 -4.34
C HIS A 551 -18.38 -1.33 -5.30
N GLN A 552 -18.30 -0.03 -5.03
CA GLN A 552 -17.49 0.93 -5.79
C GLN A 552 -16.02 0.91 -5.35
N VAL A 553 -15.33 -0.17 -5.72
CA VAL A 553 -13.89 -0.34 -5.49
C VAL A 553 -13.18 -0.40 -6.84
N SER A 554 -12.08 0.34 -6.96
CA SER A 554 -11.17 0.27 -8.10
C SER A 554 -9.78 -0.13 -7.59
N SER A 555 -8.90 -0.58 -8.49
CA SER A 555 -7.48 -0.79 -8.18
C SER A 555 -6.58 0.00 -9.11
N ALA A 556 -5.38 0.30 -8.64
CA ALA A 556 -4.28 0.80 -9.46
C ALA A 556 -2.99 0.12 -9.02
N HIS A 557 -2.02 -0.04 -9.92
CA HIS A 557 -0.78 -0.77 -9.62
C HIS A 557 0.45 -0.02 -10.13
N LEU A 558 1.38 0.28 -9.22
CA LEU A 558 2.61 1.00 -9.55
C LEU A 558 3.67 0.03 -10.07
N GLN A 559 4.09 0.23 -11.32
CA GLN A 559 5.30 -0.37 -11.89
C GLN A 559 6.52 0.57 -11.82
N TYR A 560 6.27 1.87 -11.62
CA TYR A 560 7.28 2.92 -11.47
C TYR A 560 7.15 3.52 -10.08
N LEU A 561 8.12 3.26 -9.22
CA LEU A 561 8.09 3.63 -7.80
C LEU A 561 8.90 4.89 -7.53
N ASN A 562 9.94 5.14 -8.32
CA ASN A 562 10.68 6.39 -8.32
C ASN A 562 11.21 6.73 -9.71
N PRO A 563 10.84 7.88 -10.30
CA PRO A 563 9.67 8.67 -9.92
C PRO A 563 8.38 7.88 -10.14
N MET A 564 7.32 8.24 -9.40
CA MET A 564 5.97 7.74 -9.68
C MET A 564 5.41 8.40 -10.96
N PRO A 565 4.40 7.78 -11.62
CA PRO A 565 3.68 8.42 -12.72
C PRO A 565 3.17 9.82 -12.38
N SER A 566 3.20 10.74 -13.35
CA SER A 566 2.91 12.15 -13.08
C SER A 566 1.47 12.43 -12.64
N ASN A 567 0.52 11.54 -12.95
CA ASN A 567 -0.89 11.63 -12.52
C ASN A 567 -1.17 10.90 -11.20
N THR A 568 -0.17 10.34 -10.51
CA THR A 568 -0.41 9.55 -9.28
C THR A 568 -1.20 10.32 -8.23
N GLU A 569 -0.83 11.58 -7.94
CA GLU A 569 -1.57 12.40 -6.98
C GLU A 569 -3.03 12.62 -7.41
N GLN A 570 -3.25 12.94 -8.69
CA GLN A 570 -4.59 13.15 -9.24
C GLN A 570 -5.44 11.90 -9.08
N VAL A 571 -4.91 10.73 -9.46
CA VAL A 571 -5.61 9.44 -9.33
C VAL A 571 -5.97 9.19 -7.88
N LEU A 572 -5.03 9.38 -6.94
CA LEU A 572 -5.29 9.15 -5.52
C LEU A 572 -6.36 10.11 -4.97
N ARG A 573 -6.36 11.38 -5.38
CA ARG A 573 -7.36 12.35 -4.92
C ARG A 573 -8.77 12.10 -5.48
N SER A 574 -8.90 11.32 -6.55
CA SER A 574 -10.20 10.92 -7.13
C SER A 574 -10.96 9.89 -6.29
N PHE A 575 -10.37 9.37 -5.21
CA PHE A 575 -11.01 8.38 -4.33
C PHE A 575 -11.07 8.86 -2.89
N LYS A 576 -12.16 8.51 -2.20
CA LYS A 576 -12.36 8.91 -0.79
C LYS A 576 -11.43 8.15 0.16
N LYS A 577 -11.09 6.91 -0.19
CA LYS A 577 -10.26 6.01 0.62
C LYS A 577 -9.18 5.37 -0.24
N ILE A 578 -7.94 5.45 0.22
CA ILE A 578 -6.81 4.73 -0.38
C ILE A 578 -6.44 3.58 0.54
N VAL A 579 -6.51 2.35 0.01
CA VAL A 579 -6.10 1.12 0.70
C VAL A 579 -4.85 0.61 0.03
N ILE A 580 -3.81 0.28 0.81
CA ILE A 580 -2.52 -0.18 0.30
C ILE A 580 -2.18 -1.52 0.94
N PRO A 581 -2.44 -2.65 0.25
CA PRO A 581 -2.04 -3.97 0.71
C PRO A 581 -0.55 -4.20 0.45
N GLU A 582 0.21 -4.49 1.50
CA GLU A 582 1.66 -4.69 1.38
C GLU A 582 2.13 -5.96 2.11
N ILE A 583 3.07 -6.68 1.49
CA ILE A 583 3.80 -7.77 2.16
C ILE A 583 5.01 -7.16 2.89
N ASN A 584 4.74 -6.14 3.71
CA ASN A 584 5.65 -5.41 4.59
C ASN A 584 4.79 -4.60 5.60
N LEU A 585 5.39 -3.72 6.41
CA LEU A 585 4.67 -2.92 7.43
C LEU A 585 4.19 -1.52 6.96
N GLY A 586 4.06 -1.27 5.66
CA GLY A 586 3.51 -0.04 5.09
C GLY A 586 4.55 0.88 4.40
N GLN A 587 5.49 0.32 3.63
CA GLN A 587 6.55 1.11 3.00
C GLN A 587 6.04 2.05 1.91
N LEU A 588 5.20 1.56 0.99
CA LEU A 588 4.56 2.41 -0.02
C LEU A 588 3.59 3.40 0.66
N SER A 589 2.86 2.95 1.67
CA SER A 589 1.97 3.80 2.47
C SER A 589 2.72 5.01 3.07
N MET A 590 3.91 4.79 3.62
CA MET A 590 4.76 5.87 4.11
C MET A 590 5.15 6.86 2.99
N LEU A 591 5.55 6.35 1.82
CA LEU A 591 5.93 7.18 0.68
C LEU A 591 4.77 8.05 0.18
N ILE A 592 3.60 7.46 -0.04
CA ILE A 592 2.39 8.17 -0.50
C ILE A 592 2.01 9.29 0.48
N ARG A 593 1.96 8.99 1.78
CA ARG A 593 1.65 9.98 2.82
C ARG A 593 2.68 11.10 2.85
N SER A 594 3.96 10.77 2.74
CA SER A 594 5.05 11.75 2.79
C SER A 594 5.07 12.70 1.58
N GLN A 595 4.73 12.19 0.39
CA GLN A 595 4.81 12.96 -0.85
C GLN A 595 3.54 13.76 -1.14
N PHE A 596 2.36 13.21 -0.85
CA PHE A 596 1.08 13.78 -1.30
C PHE A 596 0.18 14.25 -0.15
N LEU A 597 0.55 13.97 1.11
CA LEU A 597 -0.27 14.23 2.31
C LEU A 597 -1.67 13.58 2.22
N ILE A 598 -1.77 12.46 1.48
CA ILE A 598 -3.00 11.68 1.34
C ILE A 598 -3.02 10.61 2.41
N GLU A 599 -4.14 10.49 3.12
CA GLU A 599 -4.34 9.44 4.09
C GLU A 599 -4.50 8.07 3.41
N THR A 600 -3.85 7.06 3.98
CA THR A 600 -3.78 5.70 3.45
C THR A 600 -4.11 4.70 4.55
N HIS A 601 -4.78 3.61 4.18
CA HIS A 601 -5.12 2.50 5.04
C HIS A 601 -4.28 1.28 4.63
N GLY A 602 -3.29 0.93 5.45
CA GLY A 602 -2.42 -0.22 5.17
C GLY A 602 -3.10 -1.55 5.51
N ILE A 603 -3.08 -2.51 4.58
CA ILE A 603 -3.37 -3.92 4.86
C ILE A 603 -2.04 -4.66 4.80
N ASN A 604 -1.43 -4.88 5.96
CA ASN A 604 -0.04 -5.30 6.04
C ASN A 604 0.09 -6.75 6.50
N ILE A 605 0.94 -7.54 5.83
CA ILE A 605 1.35 -8.87 6.26
C ILE A 605 2.87 -9.03 6.18
N VAL A 606 3.47 -9.76 7.11
CA VAL A 606 4.91 -10.05 7.15
C VAL A 606 5.07 -11.52 7.53
N LYS A 607 4.69 -12.41 6.60
CA LYS A 607 4.58 -13.86 6.84
C LYS A 607 5.45 -14.69 5.89
N GLY A 608 6.24 -14.06 5.02
CA GLY A 608 6.98 -14.78 3.98
C GLY A 608 6.07 -15.46 2.93
N GLN A 609 4.83 -15.00 2.80
CA GLN A 609 3.78 -15.61 1.96
C GLN A 609 2.99 -14.51 1.23
N PRO A 610 2.45 -14.80 0.02
CA PRO A 610 1.56 -13.89 -0.67
C PRO A 610 0.24 -13.72 0.09
N PHE A 611 -0.53 -12.68 -0.26
CA PHE A 611 -1.90 -12.52 0.24
C PHE A 611 -2.78 -13.69 -0.22
N LYS A 612 -3.66 -14.13 0.68
CA LYS A 612 -4.87 -14.86 0.28
C LYS A 612 -5.92 -13.84 -0.18
N VAL A 613 -6.50 -14.05 -1.35
CA VAL A 613 -7.58 -13.24 -1.94
C VAL A 613 -8.74 -13.08 -0.96
N ASP A 614 -9.24 -14.14 -0.33
CA ASP A 614 -10.39 -14.10 0.58
C ASP A 614 -10.12 -13.19 1.78
N THR A 615 -8.95 -13.35 2.41
CA THR A 615 -8.53 -12.51 3.53
C THR A 615 -8.37 -11.06 3.10
N LEU A 616 -7.87 -10.81 1.89
CA LEU A 616 -7.74 -9.47 1.37
C LEU A 616 -9.11 -8.83 1.09
N VAL A 617 -10.05 -9.59 0.52
CA VAL A 617 -11.45 -9.17 0.32
C VAL A 617 -12.09 -8.80 1.65
N GLU A 618 -12.02 -9.69 2.64
CA GLU A 618 -12.55 -9.44 3.98
C GLU A 618 -11.97 -8.16 4.57
N ARG A 619 -10.64 -7.98 4.55
CA ARG A 619 -10.00 -6.80 5.11
C ARG A 619 -10.32 -5.51 4.37
N ILE A 620 -10.44 -5.53 3.04
CA ILE A 620 -10.86 -4.34 2.27
C ILE A 620 -12.30 -3.97 2.65
N MET A 621 -13.17 -4.97 2.82
CA MET A 621 -14.58 -4.79 3.16
C MET A 621 -14.81 -4.40 4.63
N GLU A 622 -13.95 -4.87 5.55
CA GLU A 622 -13.99 -4.57 6.99
C GLU A 622 -13.55 -3.14 7.31
N LEU A 623 -12.80 -2.47 6.42
CA LEU A 623 -12.47 -1.07 6.58
C LEU A 623 -13.76 -0.25 6.49
N PRO A 624 -14.29 0.29 7.61
CA PRO A 624 -15.65 0.81 7.64
C PRO A 624 -15.79 1.96 6.63
N ILE A 625 -16.84 1.89 5.81
CA ILE A 625 -17.38 3.08 5.14
C ILE A 625 -18.50 3.53 6.06
N TYR A 626 -18.17 4.31 7.08
CA TYR A 626 -19.21 4.85 7.93
C TYR A 626 -20.09 5.80 7.10
N THR A 627 -21.35 5.84 7.48
CA THR A 627 -22.34 6.81 7.01
C THR A 627 -22.80 7.62 8.21
N ALA A 628 -23.55 8.70 7.97
CA ALA A 628 -24.14 9.47 9.07
C ALA A 628 -25.05 8.62 9.98
N LYS A 629 -25.62 7.53 9.45
CA LYS A 629 -26.45 6.60 10.20
C LYS A 629 -25.65 5.83 11.25
N ASP A 630 -24.40 5.49 10.96
CA ASP A 630 -23.54 4.73 11.88
C ASP A 630 -23.15 5.54 13.12
N PHE A 631 -23.18 6.87 13.02
CA PHE A 631 -22.95 7.81 14.13
C PHE A 631 -24.25 8.30 14.79
N THR A 632 -25.41 7.75 14.40
CA THR A 632 -26.71 8.10 14.97
C THR A 632 -27.11 7.10 16.06
N THR A 633 -27.37 7.60 17.27
CA THR A 633 -27.88 6.77 18.37
C THR A 633 -29.36 6.45 18.18
N ASP A 634 -29.85 5.42 18.87
CA ASP A 634 -31.27 5.04 18.92
C ASP A 634 -32.11 5.91 19.88
N GLN A 635 -31.48 6.87 20.56
CA GLN A 635 -32.14 7.74 21.53
C GLN A 635 -32.93 8.88 20.87
N ASP A 636 -34.12 9.13 21.40
CA ASP A 636 -34.90 10.31 21.05
C ASP A 636 -34.16 11.60 21.44
N VAL A 637 -33.97 12.49 20.45
CA VAL A 637 -33.38 13.81 20.68
C VAL A 637 -34.36 14.66 21.50
N ARG A 638 -33.95 15.06 22.71
CA ARG A 638 -34.75 15.83 23.67
C ARG A 638 -34.45 17.33 23.56
N TRP A 639 -34.64 17.91 22.38
CA TRP A 639 -34.59 19.35 22.14
C TRP A 639 -35.96 19.88 21.69
N CYS A 640 -36.15 21.20 21.74
CA CYS A 640 -37.38 21.82 21.25
C CYS A 640 -37.50 21.63 19.73
N PRO A 641 -38.67 21.29 19.17
CA PRO A 641 -38.86 21.18 17.72
C PRO A 641 -38.43 22.48 17.02
N GLY A 642 -37.53 22.40 16.03
CA GLY A 642 -36.99 23.56 15.34
C GLY A 642 -35.82 24.27 16.03
N CYS A 643 -35.21 23.68 17.07
CA CYS A 643 -33.97 24.17 17.65
C CYS A 643 -32.78 24.02 16.67
N GLY A 644 -31.92 25.03 16.58
CA GLY A 644 -30.71 24.95 15.74
C GLY A 644 -29.68 23.88 16.18
N ASP A 645 -29.78 23.35 17.41
CA ASP A 645 -28.97 22.20 17.87
C ASP A 645 -29.09 20.98 16.93
N TYR A 646 -30.25 20.78 16.30
CA TYR A 646 -30.47 19.71 15.32
C TYR A 646 -29.57 19.86 14.08
N ALA A 647 -29.33 21.09 13.63
CA ALA A 647 -28.48 21.35 12.47
C ALA A 647 -27.02 21.04 12.78
N ALA A 648 -26.51 21.47 13.94
CA ALA A 648 -25.17 21.14 14.40
C ALA A 648 -24.96 19.62 14.56
N LEU A 649 -25.95 18.91 15.12
CA LEU A 649 -25.92 17.45 15.25
C LEU A 649 -25.88 16.76 13.88
N ALA A 650 -26.71 17.21 12.93
CA ALA A 650 -26.73 16.67 11.58
C ALA A 650 -25.39 16.92 10.86
N ALA A 651 -24.81 18.11 10.99
CA ALA A 651 -23.51 18.45 10.40
C ALA A 651 -22.39 17.56 10.98
N VAL A 652 -22.30 17.43 12.31
CA VAL A 652 -21.32 16.54 12.95
C VAL A 652 -21.47 15.10 12.47
N ARG A 653 -22.69 14.52 12.49
CA ARG A 653 -22.93 13.16 12.02
C ARG A 653 -22.58 12.97 10.53
N LYS A 654 -22.74 14.01 9.71
CA LYS A 654 -22.37 14.01 8.30
C LYS A 654 -20.85 14.13 8.08
N VAL A 655 -20.15 14.84 8.97
CA VAL A 655 -18.70 15.04 8.90
C VAL A 655 -17.91 13.85 9.43
N LEU A 656 -18.34 13.22 10.53
CA LEU A 656 -17.61 12.11 11.16
C LEU A 656 -17.19 10.99 10.19
N PRO A 657 -18.05 10.50 9.27
CA PRO A 657 -17.66 9.57 8.22
C PRO A 657 -16.49 10.02 7.33
N LYS A 658 -16.37 11.33 7.09
CA LYS A 658 -15.35 11.93 6.21
C LYS A 658 -13.99 12.09 6.89
N ILE A 659 -13.94 11.96 8.23
CA ILE A 659 -12.69 12.07 9.01
C ILE A 659 -11.84 10.79 8.89
N GLY A 660 -12.41 9.67 8.42
CA GLY A 660 -11.64 8.45 8.14
C GLY A 660 -11.21 7.63 9.36
N ARG A 661 -11.72 7.93 10.55
CA ARG A 661 -11.39 7.21 11.81
C ARG A 661 -12.48 6.24 12.26
N LYS A 662 -12.12 5.28 13.11
CA LYS A 662 -13.08 4.33 13.70
C LYS A 662 -14.00 5.01 14.70
N LYS A 663 -15.20 4.49 14.90
CA LYS A 663 -16.17 5.02 15.89
C LYS A 663 -15.57 5.09 17.30
N GLU A 664 -14.77 4.09 17.66
CA GLU A 664 -14.07 4.00 18.94
C GLU A 664 -12.92 5.02 19.12
N ASP A 665 -12.48 5.68 18.05
CA ASP A 665 -11.43 6.71 18.11
C ASP A 665 -11.98 8.12 18.44
N PHE A 666 -13.31 8.29 18.45
CA PHE A 666 -13.96 9.56 18.74
C PHE A 666 -14.47 9.64 20.18
N VAL A 667 -14.24 10.80 20.82
CA VAL A 667 -14.83 11.12 22.12
C VAL A 667 -15.53 12.48 22.07
N PHE A 668 -16.82 12.49 22.37
CA PHE A 668 -17.60 13.71 22.52
C PHE A 668 -17.73 14.11 23.99
N VAL A 669 -17.32 15.32 24.35
CA VAL A 669 -17.45 15.85 25.70
C VAL A 669 -18.36 17.07 25.69
N SER A 670 -19.18 17.23 26.72
CA SER A 670 -20.04 18.41 26.84
C SER A 670 -20.18 18.86 28.29
N GLY A 671 -20.63 20.10 28.51
CA GLY A 671 -20.82 20.69 29.84
C GLY A 671 -22.24 20.54 30.36
N ILE A 672 -22.88 21.63 30.74
CA ILE A 672 -24.32 21.65 31.09
C ILE A 672 -25.08 22.64 30.19
N GLY A 673 -26.27 22.25 29.72
CA GLY A 673 -27.13 23.10 28.89
C GLY A 673 -27.98 22.29 27.92
N CYS A 674 -28.74 22.97 27.05
CA CYS A 674 -29.47 22.30 25.97
C CYS A 674 -28.51 21.58 25.01
N ALA A 675 -27.52 22.33 24.50
CA ALA A 675 -26.44 21.81 23.66
C ALA A 675 -25.66 20.66 24.32
N ALA A 676 -25.57 20.64 25.66
CA ALA A 676 -24.74 19.68 26.36
C ALA A 676 -25.24 18.22 26.29
N ARG A 677 -26.46 17.98 25.78
CA ARG A 677 -26.93 16.61 25.52
C ARG A 677 -26.28 15.97 24.30
N PHE A 678 -25.45 16.70 23.55
CA PHE A 678 -24.81 16.24 22.33
C PHE A 678 -24.18 14.84 22.39
N PRO A 679 -23.41 14.46 23.44
CA PRO A 679 -22.76 13.15 23.48
C PRO A 679 -23.75 11.97 23.53
N TYR A 680 -25.00 12.17 23.98
CA TYR A 680 -26.02 11.11 23.95
C TYR A 680 -26.59 10.86 22.55
N TYR A 681 -26.32 11.76 21.61
CA TYR A 681 -26.86 11.72 20.25
C TYR A 681 -25.79 11.40 19.21
N VAL A 682 -24.58 11.02 19.63
CA VAL A 682 -23.54 10.54 18.72
C VAL A 682 -23.11 9.15 19.17
N GLU A 683 -23.19 8.17 18.27
CA GLU A 683 -22.91 6.76 18.56
C GLU A 683 -21.40 6.50 18.65
N THR A 684 -20.73 7.11 19.63
CA THR A 684 -19.29 7.02 19.91
C THR A 684 -19.07 7.03 21.43
N TYR A 685 -17.82 7.08 21.89
CA TYR A 685 -17.58 7.41 23.30
C TYR A 685 -18.02 8.84 23.59
N GLY A 686 -18.68 9.05 24.72
CA GLY A 686 -19.28 10.32 25.08
C GLY A 686 -19.27 10.57 26.59
N MET A 687 -19.01 11.82 27.01
CA MET A 687 -19.07 12.23 28.41
C MET A 687 -19.81 13.56 28.56
N HIS A 688 -20.96 13.51 29.23
CA HIS A 688 -21.69 14.69 29.69
C HIS A 688 -21.16 15.09 31.08
N SER A 689 -20.40 16.18 31.13
CA SER A 689 -19.68 16.64 32.32
C SER A 689 -20.48 17.63 33.16
N ILE A 690 -19.83 18.25 34.15
CA ILE A 690 -20.44 19.25 35.03
C ILE A 690 -20.20 20.68 34.52
N HIS A 691 -20.96 21.63 35.06
CA HIS A 691 -20.95 23.05 34.69
C HIS A 691 -19.55 23.62 34.43
N GLY A 692 -19.29 24.02 33.19
CA GLY A 692 -18.06 24.65 32.74
C GLY A 692 -16.81 23.80 32.94
N ARG A 693 -16.90 22.46 32.95
CA ARG A 693 -15.74 21.54 33.08
C ARG A 693 -15.48 20.67 31.85
N ALA A 694 -16.27 20.81 30.79
CA ALA A 694 -16.12 20.02 29.57
C ALA A 694 -14.69 20.07 29.00
N LEU A 695 -14.11 21.27 28.91
CA LEU A 695 -12.76 21.46 28.38
C LEU A 695 -11.65 20.91 29.29
N ALA A 696 -11.86 20.94 30.61
CA ALA A 696 -10.92 20.34 31.56
C ALA A 696 -10.92 18.80 31.43
N VAL A 697 -12.11 18.21 31.30
CA VAL A 697 -12.28 16.78 31.03
C VAL A 697 -11.65 16.40 29.69
N ALA A 698 -11.97 17.13 28.62
CA ALA A 698 -11.42 16.89 27.28
C ALA A 698 -9.89 16.97 27.25
N THR A 699 -9.30 17.92 27.99
CA THR A 699 -7.84 18.00 28.16
C THR A 699 -7.29 16.72 28.80
N GLY A 700 -7.95 16.21 29.85
CA GLY A 700 -7.56 14.96 30.49
C GLY A 700 -7.64 13.77 29.54
N VAL A 701 -8.73 13.65 28.77
CA VAL A 701 -8.91 12.60 27.74
C VAL A 701 -7.76 12.64 26.73
N LYS A 702 -7.48 13.81 26.15
CA LYS A 702 -6.45 13.95 25.10
C LYS A 702 -5.03 13.74 25.63
N CYS A 703 -4.73 14.20 26.85
CA CYS A 703 -3.43 13.95 27.47
C CYS A 703 -3.23 12.47 27.82
N ALA A 704 -4.27 11.78 28.29
CA ALA A 704 -4.19 10.37 28.65
C ALA A 704 -4.09 9.45 27.41
N ASN A 705 -4.78 9.80 26.32
CA ASN A 705 -4.70 9.09 25.06
C ASN A 705 -4.60 10.08 23.89
N PRO A 706 -3.38 10.33 23.37
CA PRO A 706 -3.15 11.33 22.33
C PRO A 706 -3.72 10.92 20.96
N ASN A 707 -4.07 9.65 20.77
CA ASN A 707 -4.59 9.15 19.50
C ASN A 707 -6.08 9.43 19.28
N LEU A 708 -6.84 9.79 20.33
CA LEU A 708 -8.27 10.03 20.22
C LEU A 708 -8.57 11.38 19.54
N GLU A 709 -9.66 11.41 18.77
CA GLU A 709 -10.27 12.62 18.24
C GLU A 709 -11.31 13.14 19.23
N VAL A 710 -11.03 14.27 19.89
CA VAL A 710 -11.84 14.78 21.01
C VAL A 710 -12.58 16.03 20.56
N CYS A 711 -13.90 15.97 20.59
CA CYS A 711 -14.78 17.08 20.22
C CYS A 711 -15.60 17.54 21.44
N VAL A 712 -15.61 18.84 21.69
CA VAL A 712 -16.37 19.47 22.77
C VAL A 712 -17.50 20.29 22.19
N VAL A 713 -18.74 19.91 22.46
CA VAL A 713 -19.92 20.65 22.00
C VAL A 713 -20.69 21.20 23.19
N SER A 714 -20.85 22.52 23.26
CA SER A 714 -21.50 23.16 24.41
C SER A 714 -22.04 24.55 24.06
N GLY A 715 -22.84 25.12 24.96
CA GLY A 715 -23.44 26.44 24.80
C GLY A 715 -22.55 27.58 25.31
N ASP A 716 -22.91 28.81 24.96
CA ASP A 716 -22.18 30.03 25.33
C ASP A 716 -22.11 30.25 26.84
N GLY A 717 -23.20 29.98 27.55
CA GLY A 717 -23.25 30.04 29.00
C GLY A 717 -22.27 29.09 29.70
N ASP A 718 -22.06 27.90 29.15
CA ASP A 718 -21.14 26.91 29.73
C ASP A 718 -19.69 27.23 29.38
N LEU A 719 -19.39 27.59 28.13
CA LEU A 719 -18.03 27.86 27.64
C LEU A 719 -17.50 29.25 28.00
N LEU A 720 -18.36 30.25 28.13
CA LEU A 720 -17.96 31.67 28.26
C LEU A 720 -18.33 32.30 29.60
N SER A 721 -19.22 31.69 30.40
CA SER A 721 -19.46 32.11 31.79
C SER A 721 -18.62 31.25 32.74
N ILE A 722 -19.23 30.24 33.36
CA ILE A 722 -18.63 29.42 34.41
C ILE A 722 -17.44 28.57 33.90
N GLY A 723 -17.37 28.30 32.60
CA GLY A 723 -16.25 27.64 31.92
C GLY A 723 -15.26 28.59 31.25
N GLY A 724 -15.46 29.91 31.30
CA GLY A 724 -14.65 30.88 30.54
C GLY A 724 -13.14 30.75 30.76
N ASN A 725 -12.71 30.53 32.00
CA ASN A 725 -11.28 30.35 32.29
C ASN A 725 -10.70 29.04 31.70
N HIS A 726 -11.51 27.98 31.62
CA HIS A 726 -11.08 26.72 30.99
C HIS A 726 -10.95 26.88 29.48
N THR A 727 -11.85 27.64 28.85
CA THR A 727 -11.79 28.02 27.43
C THR A 727 -10.48 28.72 27.10
N ILE A 728 -10.15 29.77 27.86
CA ILE A 728 -8.89 30.52 27.69
C ILE A 728 -7.69 29.59 27.86
N HIS A 729 -7.67 28.75 28.90
CA HIS A 729 -6.52 27.89 29.18
C HIS A 729 -6.34 26.76 28.16
N THR A 730 -7.42 26.19 27.62
CA THR A 730 -7.34 25.19 26.55
C THR A 730 -6.73 25.79 25.29
N MET A 731 -7.23 26.95 24.86
CA MET A 731 -6.69 27.68 23.69
C MET A 731 -5.23 28.08 23.89
N ARG A 732 -4.89 28.64 25.06
CA ARG A 732 -3.52 29.07 25.37
C ARG A 732 -2.53 27.90 25.38
N ARG A 733 -2.94 26.75 25.91
CA ARG A 733 -2.15 25.51 25.90
C ARG A 733 -2.03 24.92 24.49
N ASN A 734 -2.97 25.21 23.61
CA ASN A 734 -3.12 24.55 22.32
C ASN A 734 -3.32 23.04 22.49
N VAL A 735 -4.34 22.65 23.28
CA VAL A 735 -4.71 21.23 23.41
C VAL A 735 -5.37 20.79 22.10
N ASP A 736 -4.95 19.65 21.57
CA ASP A 736 -5.38 19.11 20.28
C ASP A 736 -6.82 18.54 20.31
N ILE A 737 -7.80 19.45 20.33
CA ILE A 737 -9.24 19.18 20.43
C ILE A 737 -10.05 20.18 19.59
N THR A 738 -11.25 19.76 19.15
CA THR A 738 -12.23 20.63 18.50
C THR A 738 -13.27 21.12 19.50
N ILE A 739 -13.62 22.40 19.46
CA ILE A 739 -14.63 23.04 20.30
C ILE A 739 -15.70 23.64 19.38
N ILE A 740 -16.95 23.19 19.52
CA ILE A 740 -18.11 23.73 18.82
C ILE A 740 -19.00 24.45 19.84
N LEU A 741 -19.00 25.77 19.76
CA LEU A 741 -19.84 26.65 20.56
C LEU A 741 -21.17 26.87 19.84
N LEU A 742 -22.27 26.40 20.42
CA LEU A 742 -23.62 26.72 19.95
C LEU A 742 -24.09 28.02 20.64
N ASN A 743 -24.03 29.12 19.91
CA ASN A 743 -24.28 30.46 20.43
C ASN A 743 -25.71 30.93 20.10
N ASN A 744 -26.58 30.86 21.10
CA ASN A 744 -27.96 31.35 21.01
C ASN A 744 -28.26 32.58 21.86
N LYS A 745 -27.22 33.17 22.48
CA LYS A 745 -27.34 34.38 23.30
C LYS A 745 -28.36 34.27 24.44
N ILE A 746 -28.66 33.07 24.96
CA ILE A 746 -29.63 32.91 26.05
C ILE A 746 -29.41 31.62 26.85
N TYR A 747 -29.65 31.65 28.16
CA TYR A 747 -29.76 30.42 28.94
C TYR A 747 -31.13 29.75 28.74
N GLY A 748 -31.29 29.00 27.66
CA GLY A 748 -32.54 28.31 27.34
C GLY A 748 -33.00 27.32 28.43
N LEU A 749 -32.08 26.52 28.99
CA LEU A 749 -32.42 25.50 29.99
C LEU A 749 -32.89 26.09 31.33
N THR A 750 -32.49 27.32 31.66
CA THR A 750 -32.85 28.01 32.91
C THR A 750 -34.04 28.96 32.75
N LYS A 751 -34.87 28.70 31.74
CA LYS A 751 -36.07 29.48 31.39
C LYS A 751 -35.77 30.89 30.86
N GLY A 752 -34.72 31.04 30.05
CA GLY A 752 -34.49 32.24 29.25
C GLY A 752 -33.81 33.40 29.98
N GLN A 753 -32.90 33.12 30.90
CA GLN A 753 -32.07 34.15 31.53
C GLN A 753 -31.01 34.66 30.53
N TYR A 754 -30.55 35.91 30.69
CA TYR A 754 -29.49 36.44 29.84
C TYR A 754 -28.17 35.66 30.06
N SER A 755 -27.46 35.43 28.97
CA SER A 755 -26.20 34.70 28.85
C SER A 755 -25.02 35.68 28.68
N PRO A 756 -23.75 35.22 28.72
CA PRO A 756 -22.59 36.07 28.47
C PRO A 756 -22.60 36.77 27.12
N THR A 757 -23.30 36.23 26.12
CA THR A 757 -23.33 36.79 24.76
C THR A 757 -24.64 37.54 24.46
N SER A 758 -25.55 37.64 25.44
CA SER A 758 -26.79 38.42 25.30
C SER A 758 -26.51 39.90 25.11
N GLU A 759 -27.25 40.53 24.19
CA GLU A 759 -27.13 41.95 23.93
C GLU A 759 -27.53 42.82 25.13
N THR A 760 -26.84 43.96 25.29
CA THR A 760 -27.22 44.98 26.27
C THR A 760 -28.65 45.46 25.97
N GLY A 761 -29.45 45.64 27.02
CA GLY A 761 -30.88 45.95 26.94
C GLY A 761 -31.79 44.72 26.80
N LYS A 762 -31.26 43.50 26.68
CA LYS A 762 -32.06 42.28 26.53
C LYS A 762 -32.96 42.05 27.75
N ILE A 763 -34.28 42.15 27.54
CA ILE A 763 -35.28 41.87 28.58
C ILE A 763 -35.41 40.36 28.76
N THR A 764 -35.21 39.90 29.99
CA THR A 764 -35.33 38.49 30.38
C THR A 764 -36.04 38.39 31.74
N PRO A 765 -36.50 37.21 32.18
CA PRO A 765 -37.15 37.07 33.49
C PRO A 765 -36.30 37.55 34.67
N THR A 766 -34.97 37.45 34.59
CA THR A 766 -34.02 37.92 35.62
C THR A 766 -33.59 39.37 35.43
N SER A 767 -33.79 39.94 34.24
CA SER A 767 -33.47 41.33 33.91
C SER A 767 -34.67 42.01 33.23
N PRO A 768 -35.74 42.31 33.99
CA PRO A 768 -36.97 42.89 33.44
C PRO A 768 -36.77 44.32 32.89
N ALA A 769 -35.74 45.04 33.36
CA ALA A 769 -35.36 46.35 32.84
C ALA A 769 -34.36 46.27 31.65
N GLY A 770 -34.03 45.06 31.20
CA GLY A 770 -32.97 44.81 30.22
C GLY A 770 -31.63 44.49 30.89
N SER A 771 -30.79 43.68 30.23
CA SER A 771 -29.42 43.40 30.65
C SER A 771 -28.56 44.68 30.58
N ILE A 772 -27.72 44.92 31.59
CA ILE A 772 -26.74 46.02 31.58
C ILE A 772 -25.33 45.55 31.23
N ASP A 773 -25.12 44.24 31.14
CA ASP A 773 -23.83 43.66 30.85
C ASP A 773 -23.46 43.87 29.38
N PHE A 774 -22.16 44.04 29.15
CA PHE A 774 -21.60 44.05 27.79
C PHE A 774 -21.35 42.62 27.33
N PRO A 775 -21.79 42.24 26.12
CA PRO A 775 -21.66 40.87 25.64
C PRO A 775 -20.20 40.49 25.41
N VAL A 776 -19.85 39.27 25.84
CA VAL A 776 -18.57 38.63 25.49
C VAL A 776 -18.57 38.32 24.00
N ASN A 777 -17.51 38.72 23.29
CA ASN A 777 -17.29 38.36 21.90
C ASN A 777 -16.44 37.09 21.83
N PRO A 778 -17.00 35.94 21.37
CA PRO A 778 -16.29 34.66 21.44
C PRO A 778 -15.06 34.60 20.53
N ILE A 779 -15.13 35.18 19.33
CA ILE A 779 -14.01 35.24 18.39
C ILE A 779 -12.89 36.12 18.95
N ALA A 780 -13.22 37.29 19.50
CA ALA A 780 -12.22 38.18 20.09
C ALA A 780 -11.52 37.50 21.28
N LEU A 781 -12.25 36.74 22.08
CA LEU A 781 -11.68 35.93 23.16
C LEU A 781 -10.75 34.84 22.61
N ALA A 782 -11.16 34.12 21.57
CA ALA A 782 -10.35 33.05 20.96
C ALA A 782 -9.04 33.59 20.37
N VAL A 783 -9.10 34.72 19.66
CA VAL A 783 -7.91 35.43 19.14
C VAL A 783 -7.00 35.85 20.29
N ALA A 784 -7.55 36.50 21.33
CA ALA A 784 -6.77 36.97 22.47
C ALA A 784 -6.15 35.83 23.30
N ALA A 785 -6.81 34.67 23.36
CA ALA A 785 -6.29 33.48 24.05
C ALA A 785 -5.23 32.71 23.23
N GLY A 786 -4.99 33.10 21.98
CA GLY A 786 -4.01 32.47 21.09
C GLY A 786 -4.47 31.12 20.53
N CYS A 787 -5.78 30.99 20.26
CA CYS A 787 -6.35 29.82 19.60
C CYS A 787 -5.78 29.69 18.18
N THR A 788 -5.43 28.47 17.78
CA THR A 788 -4.75 28.20 16.50
C THR A 788 -5.68 27.95 15.33
N PHE A 789 -6.97 27.72 15.58
CA PHE A 789 -7.98 27.62 14.53
C PHE A 789 -9.28 28.24 15.02
N ILE A 790 -9.84 29.18 14.26
CA ILE A 790 -11.02 29.95 14.62
C ILE A 790 -11.93 30.00 13.40
N ALA A 791 -13.19 29.60 13.56
CA ALA A 791 -14.18 29.63 12.49
C ALA A 791 -15.57 30.03 13.01
N ARG A 792 -16.43 30.50 12.12
CA ARG A 792 -17.81 30.87 12.40
C ARG A 792 -18.76 30.38 11.30
N SER A 793 -19.94 29.87 11.67
CA SER A 793 -21.02 29.58 10.73
C SER A 793 -22.40 29.85 11.33
N LEU A 794 -23.42 29.72 10.49
CA LEU A 794 -24.83 29.73 10.83
C LEU A 794 -25.36 28.30 10.89
N ASP A 795 -26.32 28.03 11.76
CA ASP A 795 -27.04 26.75 11.81
C ASP A 795 -27.82 26.43 10.51
N VAL A 796 -28.23 27.46 9.76
CA VAL A 796 -28.90 27.31 8.46
C VAL A 796 -27.96 27.11 7.27
N ASP A 797 -26.65 27.38 7.42
CA ASP A 797 -25.64 27.20 6.36
C ASP A 797 -24.89 25.88 6.56
N MET A 798 -25.57 24.78 6.22
CA MET A 798 -25.05 23.43 6.39
C MET A 798 -23.78 23.17 5.57
N GLN A 799 -23.64 23.80 4.39
CA GLN A 799 -22.47 23.58 3.54
C GLN A 799 -21.21 24.18 4.18
N ASN A 800 -21.30 25.43 4.64
CA ASN A 800 -20.20 26.06 5.36
C ASN A 800 -19.93 25.34 6.69
N LEU A 801 -20.99 25.01 7.45
CA LEU A 801 -20.86 24.32 8.74
C LEU A 801 -20.15 22.97 8.61
N ASP A 802 -20.52 22.15 7.62
CA ASP A 802 -19.84 20.89 7.32
C ASP A 802 -18.34 21.10 7.05
N ASN A 803 -18.02 22.10 6.21
CA ASN A 803 -16.65 22.40 5.80
C ASN A 803 -15.77 22.83 6.98
N ILE A 804 -16.26 23.75 7.81
CA ILE A 804 -15.46 24.27 8.93
C ILE A 804 -15.31 23.23 10.05
N ILE A 805 -16.32 22.38 10.31
CA ILE A 805 -16.19 21.27 11.26
C ILE A 805 -15.15 20.28 10.75
N GLN A 806 -15.21 19.90 9.47
CA GLN A 806 -14.25 18.98 8.87
C GLN A 806 -12.82 19.52 8.96
N ARG A 807 -12.61 20.80 8.62
CA ARG A 807 -11.29 21.44 8.75
C ARG A 807 -10.85 21.64 10.19
N GLY A 808 -11.76 21.95 11.10
CA GLY A 808 -11.45 22.09 12.52
C GLY A 808 -11.01 20.77 13.16
N MET A 809 -11.69 19.66 12.83
CA MET A 809 -11.29 18.33 13.31
C MET A 809 -9.99 17.82 12.67
N ALA A 810 -9.63 18.30 11.48
CA ALA A 810 -8.35 17.99 10.86
C ALA A 810 -7.18 18.86 11.38
N HIS A 811 -7.48 19.94 12.12
CA HIS A 811 -6.48 20.88 12.61
C HIS A 811 -5.74 20.31 13.81
N ARG A 812 -4.40 20.39 13.78
CA ARG A 812 -3.57 20.01 14.94
C ARG A 812 -3.50 21.16 15.94
N GLY A 813 -4.16 21.01 17.07
CA GLY A 813 -4.28 22.04 18.10
C GLY A 813 -5.72 22.35 18.47
N THR A 814 -5.94 23.46 19.17
CA THR A 814 -7.30 23.85 19.55
C THR A 814 -8.02 24.51 18.39
N ALA A 815 -9.08 23.86 17.91
CA ALA A 815 -10.02 24.43 16.94
C ALA A 815 -11.26 24.96 17.65
N PHE A 816 -11.60 26.23 17.44
CA PHE A 816 -12.76 26.88 18.02
C PHE A 816 -13.74 27.32 16.93
N ILE A 817 -14.94 26.74 16.95
CA ILE A 817 -15.99 26.95 15.95
C ILE A 817 -17.20 27.57 16.65
N GLU A 818 -17.54 28.80 16.29
CA GLU A 818 -18.76 29.47 16.73
C GLU A 818 -19.90 29.19 15.74
N VAL A 819 -21.00 28.62 16.22
CA VAL A 819 -22.22 28.41 15.43
C VAL A 819 -23.31 29.32 15.95
N TYR A 820 -23.76 30.26 15.13
CA TYR A 820 -24.93 31.08 15.40
C TYR A 820 -26.18 30.21 15.32
N GLN A 821 -26.84 30.03 16.45
CA GLN A 821 -27.90 29.06 16.67
C GLN A 821 -29.15 29.76 17.18
N ASP A 822 -30.33 29.54 16.59
CA ASP A 822 -31.57 30.21 17.06
C ASP A 822 -32.28 29.42 18.16
N CYS A 823 -32.51 30.06 19.32
CA CYS A 823 -33.35 29.48 20.40
C CYS A 823 -34.81 29.91 20.20
N ASN A 824 -35.58 29.08 19.50
CA ASN A 824 -36.95 29.39 19.12
C ASN A 824 -37.95 29.61 20.27
N ILE A 825 -37.63 29.20 21.50
CA ILE A 825 -38.49 29.41 22.68
C ILE A 825 -38.18 30.73 23.40
N PHE A 826 -36.91 30.98 23.73
CA PHE A 826 -36.54 32.07 24.64
C PHE A 826 -35.79 33.22 23.97
N ASN A 827 -35.21 33.02 22.79
CA ASN A 827 -34.48 34.06 22.07
C ASN A 827 -34.64 33.93 20.56
N HIS A 828 -35.88 33.75 20.12
CA HIS A 828 -36.19 33.60 18.72
C HIS A 828 -35.78 34.87 17.96
N LYS A 829 -35.18 34.67 16.78
CA LYS A 829 -34.69 35.72 15.88
C LYS A 829 -33.36 36.36 16.31
N ALA A 830 -32.60 35.73 17.20
CA ALA A 830 -31.32 36.25 17.70
C ALA A 830 -30.33 36.62 16.57
N TRP A 831 -30.37 35.85 15.48
CA TRP A 831 -29.43 35.97 14.36
C TRP A 831 -30.13 36.17 13.00
N PHE A 832 -31.40 36.56 12.96
CA PHE A 832 -32.18 36.63 11.71
C PHE A 832 -31.59 37.59 10.67
N TYR A 833 -30.96 38.67 11.10
CA TYR A 833 -30.28 39.58 10.18
C TYR A 833 -29.19 38.86 9.36
N ALA A 834 -28.55 37.84 9.92
CA ALA A 834 -27.51 37.04 9.28
C ALA A 834 -28.02 35.72 8.70
N SER A 835 -29.14 35.16 9.18
CA SER A 835 -29.60 33.82 8.75
C SER A 835 -30.71 33.82 7.69
N GLN A 836 -31.45 34.91 7.52
CA GLN A 836 -32.53 34.95 6.54
C GLN A 836 -32.01 35.15 5.12
N LYS A 837 -32.60 34.44 4.14
CA LYS A 837 -32.14 34.42 2.74
C LYS A 837 -32.03 35.82 2.12
N ASP A 838 -32.96 36.72 2.45
CA ASP A 838 -33.04 38.05 1.85
C ASP A 838 -32.11 39.07 2.55
N THR A 839 -31.60 38.76 3.74
CA THR A 839 -30.75 39.67 4.52
C THR A 839 -29.32 39.16 4.70
N ASN A 840 -29.10 37.85 4.61
CA ASN A 840 -27.80 37.22 4.75
C ASN A 840 -26.75 37.79 3.78
N PRO A 841 -27.02 37.92 2.46
CA PRO A 841 -26.04 38.48 1.53
C PRO A 841 -25.66 39.93 1.86
N GLU A 842 -26.58 40.69 2.46
CA GLU A 842 -26.37 42.09 2.83
C GLU A 842 -25.59 42.27 4.14
N ASN A 843 -25.69 41.29 5.05
CA ASN A 843 -25.23 41.42 6.43
C ASN A 843 -24.12 40.44 6.81
N THR A 844 -23.67 39.59 5.90
CA THR A 844 -22.58 38.63 6.12
C THR A 844 -21.55 38.71 5.00
N VAL A 845 -20.31 38.36 5.29
CA VAL A 845 -19.24 38.24 4.30
C VAL A 845 -18.57 36.88 4.47
N MET A 846 -18.53 36.09 3.40
CA MET A 846 -17.87 34.79 3.41
C MET A 846 -16.37 34.96 3.25
N LEU A 847 -15.61 34.35 4.16
CA LEU A 847 -14.16 34.34 4.15
C LEU A 847 -13.68 33.10 3.38
N GLU A 848 -13.02 33.34 2.26
CA GLU A 848 -12.40 32.29 1.43
C GLU A 848 -10.93 32.64 1.19
N HIS A 849 -10.01 31.74 1.57
CA HIS A 849 -8.58 32.02 1.50
C HIS A 849 -8.15 32.39 0.08
N GLY A 850 -7.41 33.50 -0.05
CA GLY A 850 -6.95 34.05 -1.33
C GLY A 850 -8.01 34.84 -2.12
N LYS A 851 -9.24 35.02 -1.60
CA LYS A 851 -10.30 35.78 -2.27
C LYS A 851 -10.56 37.16 -1.62
N PRO A 852 -11.03 38.14 -2.41
CA PRO A 852 -11.41 39.45 -1.89
C PRO A 852 -12.69 39.38 -1.04
N LEU A 853 -12.78 40.25 -0.02
CA LEU A 853 -13.96 40.39 0.83
C LEU A 853 -15.10 41.12 0.09
N ILE A 854 -15.99 40.35 -0.54
CA ILE A 854 -17.14 40.83 -1.32
C ILE A 854 -18.44 40.32 -0.70
N TYR A 855 -19.45 41.19 -0.60
CA TYR A 855 -20.78 40.87 -0.11
C TYR A 855 -21.86 41.71 -0.84
N GLY A 856 -23.12 41.59 -0.43
CA GLY A 856 -24.28 42.18 -1.09
C GLY A 856 -24.98 41.19 -2.03
N THR A 857 -26.28 41.36 -2.20
CA THR A 857 -27.12 40.50 -3.06
C THR A 857 -26.63 40.51 -4.50
N ASP A 858 -26.22 41.67 -5.00
CA ASP A 858 -25.66 41.85 -6.35
C ASP A 858 -24.12 41.71 -6.39
N ARG A 859 -23.50 41.31 -5.26
CA ARG A 859 -22.03 41.25 -5.06
C ARG A 859 -21.32 42.56 -5.40
N ASP A 860 -21.97 43.67 -5.12
CA ASP A 860 -21.54 45.04 -5.46
C ASP A 860 -20.87 45.77 -4.29
N LYS A 861 -20.74 45.13 -3.11
CA LYS A 861 -20.13 45.71 -1.91
C LYS A 861 -18.86 44.97 -1.53
N GLY A 862 -17.88 45.70 -1.04
CA GLY A 862 -16.60 45.15 -0.60
C GLY A 862 -16.08 45.76 0.69
N ILE A 863 -15.04 45.15 1.24
CA ILE A 863 -14.30 45.69 2.40
C ILE A 863 -12.85 45.91 1.97
N ARG A 864 -12.39 47.16 2.09
CA ARG A 864 -10.98 47.50 1.88
C ARG A 864 -10.31 47.98 3.16
N PHE A 865 -8.97 47.97 3.14
CA PHE A 865 -8.16 48.54 4.21
C PHE A 865 -7.76 49.96 3.82
N ASN A 866 -8.15 50.96 4.61
CA ASN A 866 -7.82 52.36 4.35
C ASN A 866 -7.34 53.03 5.65
N ASN A 867 -6.17 53.68 5.62
CA ASN A 867 -5.57 54.35 6.77
C ASN A 867 -5.55 53.52 8.07
N GLY A 868 -5.29 52.21 7.97
CA GLY A 868 -5.20 51.33 9.13
C GLY A 868 -6.54 50.81 9.67
N ARG A 869 -7.65 51.01 8.94
CA ARG A 869 -8.99 50.57 9.37
C ARG A 869 -9.75 49.91 8.21
N PRO A 870 -10.63 48.92 8.50
CA PRO A 870 -11.55 48.42 7.49
C PRO A 870 -12.60 49.49 7.14
N GLU A 871 -12.96 49.58 5.87
CA GLU A 871 -14.07 50.40 5.40
C GLU A 871 -14.91 49.69 4.34
N LYS A 872 -16.22 49.94 4.38
CA LYS A 872 -17.19 49.42 3.41
C LYS A 872 -17.15 50.28 2.15
N VAL A 873 -17.09 49.64 0.99
CA VAL A 873 -17.04 50.31 -0.32
C VAL A 873 -18.02 49.67 -1.28
N THR A 874 -18.43 50.42 -2.31
CA THR A 874 -19.23 49.91 -3.43
C THR A 874 -18.32 49.73 -4.64
N ILE A 875 -18.29 48.53 -5.20
CA ILE A 875 -17.47 48.17 -6.35
C ILE A 875 -18.00 48.91 -7.58
N GLY A 876 -17.10 49.53 -8.34
CA GLY A 876 -17.46 50.35 -9.51
C GLY A 876 -17.84 51.79 -9.21
N GLN A 877 -17.96 52.20 -7.94
CA GLN A 877 -18.06 53.61 -7.54
C GLN A 877 -16.69 54.17 -7.18
N ASP A 878 -16.48 55.48 -7.43
CA ASP A 878 -15.24 56.20 -7.08
C ASP A 878 -13.93 55.55 -7.58
N GLY A 879 -14.00 54.78 -8.69
CA GLY A 879 -12.86 54.06 -9.28
C GLY A 879 -12.44 52.79 -8.53
N ILE A 880 -13.23 52.34 -7.55
CA ILE A 880 -12.92 51.18 -6.70
C ILE A 880 -13.18 49.88 -7.48
N SER A 881 -12.18 49.01 -7.49
CA SER A 881 -12.20 47.68 -8.12
C SER A 881 -12.03 46.57 -7.08
N GLU A 882 -12.20 45.31 -7.49
CA GLU A 882 -11.94 44.16 -6.61
C GLU A 882 -10.48 44.10 -6.11
N ASN A 883 -9.53 44.63 -6.88
CA ASN A 883 -8.10 44.67 -6.51
C ASN A 883 -7.81 45.60 -5.32
N ASP A 884 -8.73 46.51 -5.00
CA ASP A 884 -8.60 47.43 -3.87
C ASP A 884 -9.10 46.81 -2.55
N LEU A 885 -9.73 45.63 -2.61
CA LEU A 885 -10.35 44.97 -1.46
C LEU A 885 -9.33 44.15 -0.65
N ILE A 886 -9.66 43.88 0.61
CA ILE A 886 -8.87 42.97 1.45
C ILE A 886 -8.96 41.57 0.86
N ILE A 887 -7.81 40.94 0.64
CA ILE A 887 -7.73 39.51 0.34
C ILE A 887 -7.67 38.75 1.66
N HIS A 888 -8.59 37.79 1.85
CA HIS A 888 -8.61 36.98 3.06
C HIS A 888 -7.42 36.00 3.08
N ASP A 889 -6.61 36.07 4.13
CA ASP A 889 -5.58 35.08 4.46
C ASP A 889 -5.90 34.47 5.82
N GLU A 890 -6.37 33.22 5.84
CA GLU A 890 -6.62 32.47 7.06
C GLU A 890 -5.39 32.26 7.96
N THR A 891 -4.16 32.52 7.49
CA THR A 891 -2.96 32.42 8.33
C THR A 891 -2.56 33.74 8.99
N ASP A 892 -3.24 34.85 8.66
CA ASP A 892 -2.90 36.18 9.16
C ASP A 892 -3.65 36.50 10.48
N PRO A 893 -2.95 36.58 11.64
CA PRO A 893 -3.57 36.89 12.92
C PRO A 893 -4.08 38.34 13.00
N ILE A 894 -3.58 39.26 12.17
CA ILE A 894 -4.04 40.66 12.13
C ILE A 894 -5.43 40.71 11.52
N LEU A 895 -5.66 39.98 10.42
CA LEU A 895 -6.98 39.86 9.80
C LEU A 895 -7.96 39.20 10.77
N ALA A 896 -7.56 38.13 11.48
CA ALA A 896 -8.38 37.50 12.51
C ALA A 896 -8.83 38.49 13.61
N SER A 897 -7.91 39.35 14.08
CA SER A 897 -8.21 40.40 15.07
C SER A 897 -9.12 41.51 14.52
N MET A 898 -9.05 41.79 13.22
CA MET A 898 -9.97 42.71 12.54
C MET A 898 -11.37 42.09 12.44
N TYR A 899 -11.47 40.85 11.96
CA TYR A 899 -12.73 40.11 11.82
C TYR A 899 -13.45 39.98 13.16
N SER A 900 -12.72 39.79 14.27
CA SER A 900 -13.34 39.72 15.59
C SER A 900 -14.07 41.00 16.01
N LYS A 901 -13.80 42.14 15.37
CA LYS A 901 -14.43 43.45 15.66
C LYS A 901 -15.47 43.85 14.62
N MET A 902 -15.60 43.10 13.53
CA MET A 902 -16.66 43.30 12.55
C MET A 902 -17.93 42.68 13.09
N ALA A 903 -18.97 43.51 13.24
CA ALA A 903 -20.28 43.08 13.71
C ALA A 903 -21.38 43.93 13.06
N TYR A 904 -22.55 43.33 12.87
CA TYR A 904 -23.74 44.04 12.37
C TYR A 904 -24.31 44.99 13.46
N PRO A 905 -24.82 46.19 13.10
CA PRO A 905 -25.01 46.75 11.74
C PRO A 905 -23.82 47.50 11.13
N GLU A 906 -22.75 47.73 11.89
CA GLU A 906 -21.63 48.55 11.45
C GLU A 906 -20.87 47.89 10.27
N PHE A 907 -20.67 46.57 10.32
CA PHE A 907 -20.01 45.75 9.30
C PHE A 907 -20.78 44.44 9.05
N PRO A 908 -20.64 43.80 7.88
CA PRO A 908 -21.16 42.45 7.70
C PRO A 908 -20.40 41.46 8.60
N GLU A 909 -21.10 40.47 9.13
CA GLU A 909 -20.51 39.42 9.97
C GLU A 909 -19.61 38.50 9.14
N PRO A 910 -18.34 38.30 9.53
CA PRO A 910 -17.45 37.36 8.85
C PRO A 910 -17.86 35.91 9.13
N MET A 911 -18.08 35.13 8.08
CA MET A 911 -18.43 33.70 8.11
C MET A 911 -17.33 32.87 7.45
N GLY A 912 -17.12 31.64 7.89
CA GLY A 912 -16.07 30.74 7.36
C GLY A 912 -14.92 30.55 8.36
N ILE A 913 -13.72 30.27 7.85
CA ILE A 913 -12.50 30.13 8.67
C ILE A 913 -11.87 31.51 8.79
N LEU A 914 -11.73 32.00 10.02
CA LEU A 914 -11.17 33.32 10.29
C LEU A 914 -9.66 33.26 10.52
N TYR A 915 -9.18 32.14 11.08
CA TYR A 915 -7.77 31.91 11.38
C TYR A 915 -7.45 30.41 11.43
N ALA A 916 -6.29 29.99 10.92
CA ALA A 916 -5.76 28.63 11.00
C ALA A 916 -4.22 28.64 10.93
N ASP A 917 -3.56 28.19 12.00
CA ASP A 917 -2.11 28.02 12.10
C ASP A 917 -1.75 26.66 12.72
N PRO A 918 -1.39 25.65 11.90
CA PRO A 918 -1.07 24.31 12.38
C PRO A 918 0.38 24.17 12.87
N SER A 919 1.20 25.23 12.79
CA SER A 919 2.65 25.14 13.06
C SER A 919 2.99 25.06 14.56
N LYS A 920 2.08 25.54 15.42
CA LYS A 920 2.29 25.58 16.87
C LYS A 920 2.18 24.18 17.48
N PRO A 921 3.18 23.70 18.24
CA PRO A 921 3.11 22.40 18.90
C PRO A 921 1.92 22.33 19.88
N THR A 922 1.37 21.14 20.05
CA THR A 922 0.20 20.92 20.92
C THR A 922 0.65 20.55 22.33
N TYR A 923 -0.16 20.90 23.32
CA TYR A 923 0.16 20.62 24.72
C TYR A 923 0.34 19.13 25.02
N ASN A 924 -0.55 18.29 24.48
CA ASN A 924 -0.48 16.84 24.64
C ASN A 924 0.76 16.26 23.97
N GLN A 925 1.19 16.75 22.81
CA GLN A 925 2.45 16.32 22.19
C GLN A 925 3.64 16.61 23.10
N LEU A 926 3.79 17.87 23.53
CA LEU A 926 4.90 18.29 24.39
C LEU A 926 4.94 17.52 25.72
N LEU A 927 3.78 17.14 26.26
CA LEU A 927 3.69 16.34 27.47
C LEU A 927 4.20 14.90 27.25
N HIS A 928 3.83 14.26 26.14
CA HIS A 928 4.31 12.92 25.79
C HIS A 928 5.80 12.92 25.43
N ASP A 929 6.28 13.94 24.70
CA ASP A 929 7.70 14.11 24.38
C ASP A 929 8.57 14.15 25.66
N GLN A 930 8.09 14.81 26.73
CA GLN A 930 8.79 14.83 28.01
C GLN A 930 8.89 13.45 28.65
N ILE A 931 7.83 12.63 28.56
CA ILE A 931 7.79 11.29 29.11
C ILE A 931 8.77 10.39 28.34
N GLU A 932 8.70 10.43 27.01
CA GLU A 932 9.59 9.65 26.13
C GLU A 932 11.05 10.02 26.36
N HIS A 933 11.36 11.31 26.43
CA HIS A 933 12.72 11.78 26.72
C HIS A 933 13.20 11.32 28.10
N ALA A 934 12.37 11.43 29.15
CA ALA A 934 12.73 10.97 30.49
C ALA A 934 12.95 9.45 30.57
N GLN A 935 12.20 8.67 29.78
CA GLN A 935 12.37 7.21 29.69
C GLN A 935 13.66 6.86 28.91
N ALA A 936 13.96 7.58 27.83
CA ALA A 936 15.13 7.35 27.00
C ALA A 936 16.45 7.73 27.68
N ASP A 937 16.44 8.79 28.50
CA ASP A 937 17.64 9.31 29.17
C ASP A 937 18.26 8.32 30.19
N GLY A 938 17.54 7.26 30.59
CA GLY A 938 18.07 6.18 31.43
C GLY A 938 18.56 6.59 32.83
N ARG A 939 18.39 7.88 33.20
CA ARG A 939 18.81 8.49 34.47
C ARG A 939 17.79 8.31 35.60
N GLY A 940 16.72 7.55 35.36
CA GLY A 940 15.70 7.23 36.35
C GLY A 940 16.18 6.17 37.34
N MET A 941 15.87 6.35 38.62
CA MET A 941 15.99 5.27 39.60
C MET A 941 15.03 4.14 39.23
N ASP A 942 15.45 2.88 39.40
CA ASP A 942 14.50 1.77 39.30
C ASP A 942 13.41 1.91 40.39
N LEU A 943 12.25 1.31 40.15
CA LEU A 943 11.09 1.45 41.04
C LEU A 943 11.41 1.01 42.48
N GLN A 944 12.21 -0.04 42.65
CA GLN A 944 12.60 -0.52 43.98
C GLN A 944 13.50 0.50 44.68
N SER A 945 14.50 1.04 43.99
CA SER A 945 15.36 2.11 44.48
C SER A 945 14.57 3.37 44.84
N LEU A 946 13.55 3.72 44.03
CA LEU A 946 12.67 4.87 44.28
C LEU A 946 11.81 4.66 45.54
N ILE A 947 11.25 3.46 45.71
CA ILE A 947 10.42 3.10 46.88
C ILE A 947 11.28 3.01 48.15
N THR A 948 12.43 2.37 48.05
CA THR A 948 13.38 2.20 49.16
C THR A 948 13.87 3.56 49.66
N GLY A 949 14.15 4.49 48.74
CA GLY A 949 14.60 5.83 49.04
C GLY A 949 15.92 5.89 49.81
N ASN A 950 16.50 7.08 49.92
CA ASN A 950 17.83 7.26 50.53
C ASN A 950 17.81 7.22 52.07
N LYS A 951 16.67 6.88 52.69
CA LYS A 951 16.43 6.88 54.14
C LYS A 951 15.72 5.61 54.60
N SER A 952 16.12 4.47 54.07
CA SER A 952 15.69 3.16 54.54
C SER A 952 16.76 2.56 55.45
N TRP A 953 16.33 1.86 56.49
CA TRP A 953 17.18 1.05 57.34
C TRP A 953 16.51 -0.29 57.58
N THR A 954 17.33 -1.32 57.75
CA THR A 954 16.87 -2.67 58.04
C THR A 954 16.87 -2.87 59.55
N VAL A 955 15.81 -3.46 60.09
CA VAL A 955 15.71 -3.87 61.50
C VAL A 955 15.87 -5.40 61.50
N GLU A 956 16.84 -5.91 62.25
CA GLU A 956 17.00 -7.36 62.49
C GLU A 956 16.07 -7.88 63.60
#